data_AF-W2BWQ7-F1
#
_entry.id   AF-W2BWQ7-F1
#
_cell.length_a   1.000
_cell.length_b   1.000
_cell.length_c   1.000
_cell.angle_alpha   90.00
_cell.angle_beta   90.00
_cell.angle_gamma   90.00
#
_symmetry.space_group_name_H-M   'P 1'
#
loop_
_entity.id
_entity.type
_entity.pdbx_description
1 polymer ?
#
loop_
_entity_poly.entity_id
_entity_poly.type
_entity_poly.pdbx_seq_one_letter_code
_entity_poly.pdbx_strand_id
1 'polypeptide(L)'
;MHTVIAIAVEKVQRYIFQAIDKTQADEKTLRNIISASDNVANDILEKIETKFNLENMHTGNENKILWISGKVIFRSELAEEEIKTMLKELYQEMYVDYQGYIFLNYVVFSVDKMDRMNILREAESLLKSNKTKSQVIKDNSEVLFSFKELEMNKQSQSSKNLKEKEEVFLTNMDDLVVEDEKHGTDSSDGKIAIVKADINNLGRIMETIDNYDEYLQLSKLLSEKISLNNIRKMIEEYNGNSGKLIKKMVPFYVAGDDIFYAIRIDALFESIKVLHNMMEEINQEIKEIKKKHNENNKIELSIAVGVAFVNNHQPIRYYRQMVEKELFQAKKKMKTKKLFNSVVGICMANNLFFIYKNRKNDEFKDRKNDGFFRFCKEIKELQSLMNEKIFTRTALHNLLTNLEMEKDKEKQMLYSLYFLKPNLRTGEISNVEENKELYFKYYWLSHLVEDKRDGQGRNERYFASKKIANVLIPKLKLVLLFLKEQYSNELEEYKSQKSDYKYIIVSKKDFISNEICPVMFHEPINYLFSKLNKNGIENLFIKKIPKKTKKGVKQLYVSAHFEPAIFYRAKRLMELGKQEQVLPMFIKYNESFNKINQERTENVHTILFDKEKFEKRFENADDNAWLDRLIILYQYNQQRIILKTAEKEKKTGKKKIKKSENMQKSKKNKRC
;
A
#
# COMPACT_ATOMS: atom_id res chain seq x y z
N MET A 1 33.95 29.99 33.38
CA MET A 1 33.65 29.40 32.08
C MET A 1 33.24 27.96 32.31
N HIS A 2 32.11 27.51 31.76
CA HIS A 2 31.77 26.09 31.77
C HIS A 2 32.13 25.53 30.39
N THR A 3 32.82 24.39 30.38
CA THR A 3 33.16 23.70 29.13
C THR A 3 32.00 22.78 28.77
N VAL A 4 31.44 22.94 27.56
CA VAL A 4 30.39 22.07 27.05
C VAL A 4 31.02 20.97 26.20
N ILE A 5 30.61 19.73 26.48
CA ILE A 5 31.00 18.55 25.73
C ILE A 5 29.75 18.04 25.01
N ALA A 6 29.86 17.85 23.70
CA ALA A 6 28.82 17.24 22.89
C ALA A 6 29.37 16.04 22.14
N ILE A 7 28.74 14.88 22.31
CA ILE A 7 29.11 13.59 21.71
C ILE A 7 27.93 13.09 20.90
N ALA A 8 28.17 12.69 19.65
CA ALA A 8 27.22 12.01 18.79
C ALA A 8 27.74 10.62 18.41
N VAL A 9 26.90 9.61 18.62
CA VAL A 9 27.17 8.23 18.24
C VAL A 9 26.63 7.99 16.83
N GLU A 10 27.53 7.93 15.85
CA GLU A 10 27.14 7.73 14.44
C GLU A 10 27.27 6.26 14.04
N LYS A 11 26.48 5.88 13.02
CA LYS A 11 26.56 4.59 12.31
C LYS A 11 26.20 3.35 13.15
N VAL A 12 25.46 3.49 14.25
CA VAL A 12 24.92 2.35 15.04
C VAL A 12 24.20 1.33 14.15
N GLN A 13 23.34 1.79 13.23
CA GLN A 13 22.68 0.94 12.24
C GLN A 13 23.67 0.14 11.37
N ARG A 14 24.78 0.74 10.96
CA ARG A 14 25.80 0.07 10.14
C ARG A 14 26.45 -1.05 10.92
N TYR A 15 26.76 -0.85 12.21
CA TYR A 15 27.27 -1.90 13.08
C TYR A 15 26.28 -3.05 13.22
N ILE A 16 25.02 -2.75 13.52
CA ILE A 16 23.96 -3.75 13.65
C ILE A 16 23.83 -4.58 12.36
N PHE A 17 23.80 -3.95 11.18
CA PHE A 17 23.69 -4.67 9.90
C PHE A 17 24.90 -5.52 9.57
N GLN A 18 26.10 -5.06 9.91
CA GLN A 18 27.34 -5.80 9.69
C GLN A 18 27.42 -7.02 10.61
N ALA A 19 27.00 -6.87 11.88
CA ALA A 19 26.89 -7.97 12.82
C ALA A 19 25.89 -9.00 12.31
N ILE A 20 24.77 -8.53 11.77
CA ILE A 20 23.75 -9.37 11.12
C ILE A 20 24.29 -10.13 9.89
N ASP A 21 24.90 -9.44 8.92
CA ASP A 21 25.32 -10.07 7.65
C ASP A 21 26.45 -11.10 7.86
N LYS A 22 27.34 -10.90 8.85
CA LYS A 22 28.41 -11.86 9.18
C LYS A 22 27.92 -13.14 9.86
N THR A 23 26.68 -13.17 10.34
CA THR A 23 26.20 -14.20 11.30
C THR A 23 25.04 -15.04 10.77
N GLN A 24 24.67 -14.92 9.49
CA GLN A 24 23.60 -15.68 8.84
C GLN A 24 23.77 -17.22 8.84
N ALA A 25 24.80 -17.76 9.46
CA ALA A 25 25.06 -19.20 9.53
C ALA A 25 24.50 -19.90 10.79
N ASP A 26 24.02 -19.21 11.84
CA ASP A 26 23.60 -19.86 13.10
C ASP A 26 22.36 -19.25 13.77
N GLU A 27 21.38 -20.10 14.13
CA GLU A 27 20.11 -19.81 14.83
C GLU A 27 20.28 -19.04 16.16
N LYS A 28 21.45 -19.14 16.81
CA LYS A 28 21.74 -18.49 18.11
C LYS A 28 21.95 -16.97 18.02
N THR A 29 22.01 -16.39 16.83
CA THR A 29 22.65 -15.07 16.65
C THR A 29 21.68 -13.88 16.55
N LEU A 30 20.40 -14.11 16.25
CA LEU A 30 19.35 -13.07 16.34
C LEU A 30 19.09 -12.59 17.78
N ARG A 31 19.29 -13.46 18.77
CA ARG A 31 19.36 -13.07 20.20
C ARG A 31 20.47 -12.06 20.47
N ASN A 32 21.61 -12.19 19.79
CA ASN A 32 22.72 -11.24 19.88
C ASN A 32 22.40 -9.92 19.16
N ILE A 33 21.57 -9.93 18.12
CA ILE A 33 21.18 -8.73 17.36
C ILE A 33 20.21 -7.84 18.16
N ILE A 34 19.17 -8.43 18.77
CA ILE A 34 18.25 -7.71 19.67
C ILE A 34 18.99 -7.20 20.90
N SER A 35 19.92 -8.02 21.43
CA SER A 35 20.78 -7.61 22.54
C SER A 35 21.73 -6.50 22.13
N ALA A 36 22.33 -6.54 20.94
CA ALA A 36 23.25 -5.51 20.46
C ALA A 36 22.56 -4.15 20.29
N SER A 37 21.34 -4.05 19.79
CA SER A 37 20.71 -2.73 19.58
C SER A 37 20.44 -1.96 20.89
N ASP A 38 19.82 -2.62 21.88
CA ASP A 38 19.51 -1.98 23.17
C ASP A 38 20.76 -1.88 24.06
N ASN A 39 21.64 -2.89 24.03
CA ASN A 39 22.83 -2.89 24.89
C ASN A 39 23.93 -1.97 24.35
N VAL A 40 24.14 -1.84 23.03
CA VAL A 40 25.20 -0.95 22.50
C VAL A 40 24.94 0.49 22.88
N ALA A 41 23.70 0.97 22.76
CA ALA A 41 23.39 2.34 23.13
C ALA A 41 23.54 2.58 24.64
N ASN A 42 23.06 1.64 25.47
CA ASN A 42 23.18 1.76 26.92
C ASN A 42 24.63 1.58 27.41
N ASP A 43 25.39 0.64 26.84
CA ASP A 43 26.82 0.40 27.11
C ASP A 43 27.66 1.62 26.73
N ILE A 44 27.38 2.25 25.58
CA ILE A 44 28.05 3.50 25.20
C ILE A 44 27.72 4.63 26.18
N LEU A 45 26.45 4.77 26.56
CA LEU A 45 26.04 5.81 27.53
C LEU A 45 26.66 5.57 28.92
N GLU A 46 26.68 4.32 29.39
CA GLU A 46 27.25 3.92 30.68
C GLU A 46 28.77 4.12 30.69
N LYS A 47 29.47 3.79 29.59
CA LYS A 47 30.90 4.07 29.42
C LYS A 47 31.19 5.58 29.38
N ILE A 48 30.34 6.39 28.77
CA ILE A 48 30.47 7.87 28.83
C ILE A 48 30.26 8.36 30.27
N GLU A 49 29.23 7.85 30.95
CA GLU A 49 28.86 8.25 32.30
C GLU A 49 29.95 7.93 33.34
N THR A 50 30.53 6.73 33.26
CA THR A 50 31.64 6.28 34.10
C THR A 50 32.93 7.04 33.80
N LYS A 51 33.30 7.21 32.52
CA LYS A 51 34.56 7.88 32.16
C LYS A 51 34.58 9.35 32.62
N PHE A 52 33.44 10.04 32.58
CA PHE A 52 33.31 11.43 33.02
C PHE A 52 32.83 11.59 34.48
N ASN A 53 32.71 10.51 35.26
CA ASN A 53 32.31 10.51 36.68
C ASN A 53 31.02 11.30 36.98
N LEU A 54 30.01 11.17 36.13
CA LEU A 54 28.78 11.97 36.24
C LEU A 54 27.83 11.50 37.36
N GLU A 55 28.08 10.34 37.98
CA GLU A 55 27.31 9.81 39.12
C GLU A 55 27.64 10.49 40.46
N ASN A 56 28.88 10.97 40.65
CA ASN A 56 29.40 11.41 41.96
C ASN A 56 29.39 12.93 42.17
N MET A 57 28.90 13.71 41.21
CA MET A 57 28.74 15.15 41.41
C MET A 57 27.44 15.40 42.18
N HIS A 58 27.53 16.10 43.31
CA HIS A 58 26.42 16.53 44.18
C HIS A 58 25.33 17.40 43.48
N THR A 59 25.38 17.53 42.15
CA THR A 59 24.51 18.31 41.25
C THR A 59 23.97 17.46 40.08
N GLY A 60 23.94 16.12 40.21
CA GLY A 60 23.84 15.08 39.17
C GLY A 60 22.77 15.17 38.05
N ASN A 61 21.92 16.18 38.01
CA ASN A 61 21.00 16.45 36.89
C ASN A 61 21.14 17.85 36.26
N GLU A 62 21.84 18.80 36.87
CA GLU A 62 21.91 20.19 36.35
C GLU A 62 22.90 20.36 35.20
N ASN A 63 23.93 19.50 35.16
CA ASN A 63 24.99 19.51 34.16
C ASN A 63 24.67 18.68 32.90
N LYS A 64 23.68 17.78 32.96
CA LYS A 64 23.19 17.01 31.79
C LYS A 64 22.18 17.86 31.01
N ILE A 65 22.57 18.33 29.83
CA ILE A 65 21.72 19.15 28.96
C ILE A 65 20.87 18.26 28.04
N LEU A 66 21.48 17.23 27.45
CA LEU A 66 20.76 16.23 26.66
C LEU A 66 21.40 14.87 26.88
N TRP A 67 20.57 13.86 27.16
CA TRP A 67 21.04 12.51 27.43
C TRP A 67 20.14 11.50 26.72
N ILE A 68 20.45 11.18 25.47
CA ILE A 68 19.67 10.25 24.63
C ILE A 68 20.58 9.26 23.90
N SER A 69 20.00 8.13 23.50
CA SER A 69 20.60 6.92 22.88
C SER A 69 21.50 7.12 21.63
N GLY A 70 21.73 8.35 21.18
CA GLY A 70 22.69 8.67 20.11
C GLY A 70 23.35 10.03 20.20
N LYS A 71 23.00 10.85 21.19
CA LYS A 71 23.56 12.18 21.40
C LYS A 71 23.57 12.54 22.87
N VAL A 72 24.73 13.00 23.34
CA VAL A 72 24.95 13.38 24.72
C VAL A 72 25.55 14.78 24.76
N ILE A 73 24.97 15.68 25.54
CA ILE A 73 25.45 17.05 25.73
C ILE A 73 25.45 17.33 27.23
N PHE A 74 26.61 17.68 27.77
CA PHE A 74 26.76 17.97 29.19
C PHE A 74 27.84 19.02 29.45
N ARG A 75 27.80 19.62 30.63
CA ARG A 75 28.81 20.56 31.12
C ARG A 75 29.83 19.83 31.97
N SER A 76 31.09 20.23 31.84
CA SER A 76 32.19 19.79 32.68
C SER A 76 32.99 20.98 33.18
N GLU A 77 33.49 20.85 34.41
CA GLU A 77 34.41 21.81 35.04
C GLU A 77 35.89 21.43 34.84
N LEU A 78 36.16 20.29 34.18
CA LEU A 78 37.50 19.82 33.86
C LEU A 78 38.20 20.75 32.85
N ALA A 79 39.53 20.74 32.86
CA ALA A 79 40.32 21.50 31.90
C ALA A 79 40.11 20.97 30.46
N GLU A 80 40.14 21.86 29.47
CA GLU A 80 39.87 21.50 28.08
C GLU A 80 40.81 20.40 27.54
N GLU A 81 42.08 20.43 27.94
CA GLU A 81 43.09 19.45 27.53
C GLU A 81 42.88 18.07 28.16
N GLU A 82 42.40 18.03 29.41
CA GLU A 82 42.01 16.77 30.07
C GLU A 82 40.81 16.16 29.36
N ILE A 83 39.80 16.98 29.04
CA ILE A 83 38.60 16.56 28.31
C ILE A 83 38.97 15.99 26.93
N LYS A 84 39.85 16.66 26.17
CA LYS A 84 40.30 16.17 24.85
C LYS A 84 40.99 14.82 24.95
N THR A 85 41.82 14.63 25.97
CA THR A 85 42.52 13.36 26.20
C THR A 85 41.52 12.23 26.49
N MET A 86 40.56 12.48 27.39
CA MET A 86 39.50 11.53 27.72
C MET A 86 38.62 11.18 26.53
N LEU A 87 38.28 12.16 25.68
CA LEU A 87 37.50 11.95 24.45
C LEU A 87 38.28 11.12 23.41
N LYS A 88 39.59 11.37 23.27
CA LYS A 88 40.46 10.57 22.39
C LYS A 88 40.50 9.12 22.85
N GLU A 89 40.73 8.88 24.14
CA GLU A 89 40.74 7.53 24.70
C GLU A 89 39.39 6.83 24.54
N LEU A 90 38.28 7.53 24.81
CA LEU A 90 36.93 7.00 24.60
C LEU A 90 36.69 6.62 23.14
N TYR A 91 37.14 7.47 22.19
CA TYR A 91 37.03 7.17 20.77
C TYR A 91 37.79 5.89 20.42
N GLN A 92 39.04 5.77 20.86
CA GLN A 92 39.89 4.62 20.53
C GLN A 92 39.34 3.32 21.09
N GLU A 93 38.91 3.33 22.36
CA GLU A 93 38.28 2.20 23.04
C GLU A 93 37.03 1.72 22.28
N MET A 94 36.12 2.63 21.96
CA MET A 94 34.88 2.31 21.25
C MET A 94 35.13 1.87 19.81
N TYR A 95 36.11 2.48 19.13
CA TYR A 95 36.49 2.09 17.78
C TYR A 95 37.02 0.65 17.74
N VAL A 96 37.81 0.25 18.74
CA VAL A 96 38.32 -1.12 18.87
C VAL A 96 37.21 -2.09 19.26
N ASP A 97 36.44 -1.79 20.30
CA ASP A 97 35.36 -2.63 20.83
C ASP A 97 34.30 -2.96 19.78
N TYR A 98 33.97 -1.98 18.93
CA TYR A 98 33.00 -2.13 17.85
C TYR A 98 33.64 -2.29 16.47
N GLN A 99 34.92 -2.67 16.40
CA GLN A 99 35.64 -3.00 15.16
C GLN A 99 35.53 -1.95 14.04
N GLY A 100 35.46 -0.66 14.42
CA GLY A 100 35.38 0.48 13.51
C GLY A 100 34.02 0.73 12.87
N TYR A 101 32.97 0.03 13.30
CA TYR A 101 31.61 0.21 12.75
C TYR A 101 30.81 1.33 13.40
N ILE A 102 31.16 1.68 14.63
CA ILE A 102 30.61 2.84 15.34
C ILE A 102 31.63 3.97 15.25
N PHE A 103 31.14 5.18 14.98
CA PHE A 103 31.97 6.37 14.90
C PHE A 103 31.48 7.39 15.93
N LEU A 104 32.32 7.72 16.91
CA LEU A 104 32.04 8.80 17.85
C LEU A 104 32.50 10.12 17.25
N ASN A 105 31.57 11.06 17.07
CA ASN A 105 31.88 12.43 16.72
C ASN A 105 31.72 13.29 17.98
N TYR A 106 32.69 14.13 18.30
CA TYR A 106 32.64 14.96 19.50
C TYR A 106 33.14 16.37 19.25
N VAL A 107 32.65 17.32 20.05
CA VAL A 107 33.11 18.70 20.07
C VAL A 107 33.15 19.23 21.50
N VAL A 108 34.14 20.08 21.75
CA VAL A 108 34.34 20.78 23.01
C VAL A 108 34.32 22.28 22.71
N PHE A 109 33.53 23.05 23.44
CA PHE A 109 33.48 24.50 23.31
C PHE A 109 33.15 25.15 24.65
N SER A 110 33.77 26.31 24.91
CA SER A 110 33.54 27.09 26.13
C SER A 110 32.36 28.02 25.94
N VAL A 111 31.52 28.14 26.99
CA VAL A 111 30.33 28.98 26.93
C VAL A 111 30.22 29.88 28.15
N ASP A 112 30.04 31.18 27.91
CA ASP A 112 29.76 32.17 28.95
C ASP A 112 28.28 32.57 28.91
N LYS A 113 27.53 32.17 29.95
CA LYS A 113 26.12 32.54 30.19
C LYS A 113 25.18 32.38 28.98
N MET A 114 25.30 31.29 28.21
CA MET A 114 24.24 30.94 27.25
C MET A 114 23.10 30.16 27.91
N ASP A 115 21.89 30.41 27.40
CA ASP A 115 20.72 29.59 27.63
C ASP A 115 20.93 28.15 27.14
N ARG A 116 20.30 27.18 27.82
CA ARG A 116 20.42 25.75 27.50
C ARG A 116 19.98 25.44 26.06
N MET A 117 18.99 26.16 25.54
CA MET A 117 18.55 25.98 24.16
C MET A 117 19.57 26.46 23.13
N ASN A 118 20.27 27.56 23.42
CA ASN A 118 21.34 28.05 22.56
C ASN A 118 22.55 27.09 22.57
N ILE A 119 22.87 26.52 23.75
CA ILE A 119 23.90 25.47 23.86
C ILE A 119 23.53 24.26 23.01
N LEU A 120 22.26 23.82 23.03
CA LEU A 120 21.80 22.73 22.17
C LEU A 120 22.00 23.07 20.69
N ARG A 121 21.53 24.23 20.23
CA ARG A 121 21.63 24.64 18.82
C ARG A 121 23.08 24.76 18.35
N GLU A 122 23.95 25.32 19.18
CA GLU A 122 25.37 25.44 18.87
C GLU A 122 26.05 24.07 18.83
N ALA A 123 25.79 23.20 19.80
CA ALA A 123 26.27 21.82 19.80
C ALA A 123 25.80 21.06 18.54
N GLU A 124 24.54 21.21 18.13
CA GLU A 124 24.03 20.59 16.90
C GLU A 124 24.72 21.12 15.64
N SER A 125 24.90 22.43 15.54
CA SER A 125 25.59 23.08 14.41
C SER A 125 27.04 22.59 14.30
N LEU A 126 27.74 22.54 15.43
CA LEU A 126 29.13 22.10 15.50
C LEU A 126 29.27 20.61 15.21
N LEU A 127 28.38 19.75 15.70
CA LEU A 127 28.41 18.32 15.40
C LEU A 127 28.09 18.02 13.92
N LYS A 128 27.25 18.84 13.26
CA LYS A 128 26.96 18.73 11.81
C LYS A 128 28.11 19.27 10.93
N SER A 129 29.04 20.05 11.48
CA SER A 129 30.14 20.65 10.73
C SER A 129 31.17 19.62 10.25
N ASN A 130 31.54 19.71 8.97
CA ASN A 130 32.62 18.91 8.39
C ASN A 130 33.98 19.18 9.07
N LYS A 131 34.17 20.38 9.64
CA LYS A 131 35.41 20.75 10.33
C LYS A 131 35.61 19.91 11.59
N THR A 132 34.55 19.72 12.38
CA THR A 132 34.56 18.90 13.60
C THR A 132 34.90 17.44 13.28
N LYS A 133 34.23 16.86 12.27
CA LYS A 133 34.54 15.49 11.83
C LYS A 133 35.98 15.33 11.36
N SER A 134 36.49 16.31 10.61
CA SER A 134 37.87 16.30 10.15
C SER A 134 38.86 16.37 11.31
N GLN A 135 38.53 17.14 12.35
CA GLN A 135 39.35 17.23 13.57
C GLN A 135 39.39 15.90 14.32
N VAL A 136 38.23 15.28 14.56
CA VAL A 136 38.16 13.96 15.22
C VAL A 136 38.96 12.90 14.45
N ILE A 137 38.89 12.91 13.12
CA ILE A 137 39.68 12.00 12.26
C ILE A 137 41.18 12.28 12.40
N LYS A 138 41.58 13.55 12.45
CA LYS A 138 42.98 13.94 12.64
C LYS A 138 43.51 13.45 13.99
N ASP A 139 42.75 13.68 15.05
CA ASP A 139 43.11 13.34 16.43
C ASP A 139 43.25 11.82 16.65
N ASN A 140 42.50 11.02 15.86
CA ASN A 140 42.46 9.56 15.94
C ASN A 140 43.06 8.85 14.71
N SER A 141 43.84 9.59 13.91
CA SER A 141 44.42 9.09 12.65
C SER A 141 45.28 7.84 12.84
N GLU A 142 46.01 7.75 13.95
CA GLU A 142 46.83 6.59 14.31
C GLU A 142 46.02 5.29 14.34
N VAL A 143 44.84 5.29 14.95
CA VAL A 143 43.99 4.09 15.03
C VAL A 143 43.26 3.87 13.71
N LEU A 144 42.74 4.93 13.08
CA LEU A 144 41.96 4.86 11.85
C LEU A 144 42.74 4.35 10.63
N PHE A 145 44.04 4.65 10.57
CA PHE A 145 44.92 4.26 9.47
C PHE A 145 45.91 3.16 9.86
N SER A 146 45.75 2.57 11.06
CA SER A 146 46.48 1.36 11.43
C SER A 146 45.78 0.11 10.90
N PHE A 147 46.53 -0.74 10.22
CA PHE A 147 46.06 -2.07 9.82
C PHE A 147 46.37 -3.05 10.94
N LYS A 148 45.43 -3.19 11.89
CA LYS A 148 45.46 -4.26 12.88
C LYS A 148 44.51 -5.37 12.47
N GLU A 149 45.03 -6.59 12.41
CA GLU A 149 44.23 -7.79 12.29
C GLU A 149 43.56 -8.02 13.65
N LEU A 150 42.24 -7.79 13.72
CA LEU A 150 41.49 -7.96 14.97
C LEU A 150 41.26 -9.45 15.22
N GLU A 151 41.80 -9.97 16.33
CA GLU A 151 41.40 -11.29 16.82
C GLU A 151 39.90 -11.28 17.07
N MET A 152 39.17 -12.20 16.44
CA MET A 152 37.73 -12.37 16.64
C MET A 152 37.46 -12.94 18.04
N ASN A 153 37.59 -12.11 19.06
CA ASN A 153 37.05 -12.42 20.36
C ASN A 153 35.53 -12.38 20.23
N LYS A 154 34.90 -13.56 20.24
CA LYS A 154 33.45 -13.71 20.32
C LYS A 154 32.99 -13.00 21.59
N GLN A 155 32.52 -11.76 21.49
CA GLN A 155 31.81 -11.09 22.58
C GLN A 155 30.52 -11.88 22.86
N SER A 156 30.59 -12.84 23.78
CA SER A 156 29.42 -13.46 24.38
C SER A 156 28.94 -12.56 25.52
N GLN A 157 28.30 -11.44 25.18
CA GLN A 157 27.55 -10.69 26.19
C GLN A 157 26.24 -11.44 26.47
N SER A 158 26.19 -12.12 27.62
CA SER A 158 24.96 -12.71 28.14
C SER A 158 24.04 -11.61 28.69
N SER A 159 22.97 -11.29 27.98
CA SER A 159 21.99 -10.26 28.34
C SER A 159 21.10 -10.75 29.49
N LYS A 160 21.01 -9.99 30.59
CA LYS A 160 20.17 -10.32 31.77
C LYS A 160 18.65 -10.27 31.51
N ASN A 161 18.18 -9.63 30.43
CA ASN A 161 16.75 -9.40 30.14
C ASN A 161 16.17 -10.26 28.98
N LEU A 162 16.85 -11.32 28.56
CA LEU A 162 16.45 -12.14 27.40
C LEU A 162 15.15 -12.94 27.62
N LYS A 163 14.95 -13.49 28.83
CA LYS A 163 13.83 -14.42 29.10
C LYS A 163 12.44 -13.81 28.89
N GLU A 164 12.24 -12.55 29.22
CA GLU A 164 10.92 -11.91 29.07
C GLU A 164 10.65 -11.44 27.64
N LYS A 165 11.68 -11.07 26.87
CA LYS A 165 11.52 -10.64 25.46
C LYS A 165 11.18 -11.83 24.53
N GLU A 166 11.57 -13.05 24.92
CA GLU A 166 11.32 -14.32 24.21
C GLU A 166 9.84 -14.77 24.25
N GLU A 167 9.01 -14.19 25.13
CA GLU A 167 7.59 -14.53 25.20
C GLU A 167 6.78 -13.88 24.08
N VAL A 168 7.19 -12.70 23.60
CA VAL A 168 6.43 -11.88 22.63
C VAL A 168 7.02 -11.94 21.23
N PHE A 169 8.35 -11.90 21.08
CA PHE A 169 9.01 -11.91 19.78
C PHE A 169 9.53 -13.29 19.40
N LEU A 170 9.66 -13.55 18.09
CA LEU A 170 10.39 -14.72 17.61
C LEU A 170 11.89 -14.51 17.73
N THR A 171 12.60 -15.61 17.97
CA THR A 171 14.06 -15.63 18.05
C THR A 171 14.73 -16.02 16.75
N ASN A 172 14.02 -16.70 15.85
CA ASN A 172 14.53 -17.12 14.55
C ASN A 172 13.65 -16.55 13.41
N MET A 173 14.29 -16.25 12.26
CA MET A 173 13.64 -15.84 11.03
C MET A 173 12.95 -17.01 10.32
N ASP A 174 13.45 -18.23 10.49
CA ASP A 174 12.83 -19.42 9.90
C ASP A 174 11.46 -19.69 10.54
N ASP A 175 11.31 -19.37 11.83
CA ASP A 175 10.02 -19.42 12.52
C ASP A 175 8.99 -18.42 11.96
N LEU A 176 9.40 -17.45 11.11
CA LEU A 176 8.46 -16.55 10.43
C LEU A 176 7.79 -17.22 9.21
N VAL A 177 8.34 -18.33 8.74
CA VAL A 177 7.78 -19.10 7.63
C VAL A 177 6.62 -19.94 8.15
N VAL A 178 5.46 -19.81 7.50
CA VAL A 178 4.34 -20.72 7.73
C VAL A 178 4.58 -21.99 6.92
N GLU A 179 4.66 -23.13 7.61
CA GLU A 179 4.70 -24.47 7.00
C GLU A 179 3.27 -24.92 6.65
N ASP A 180 3.10 -25.58 5.51
CA ASP A 180 1.80 -26.12 5.08
C ASP A 180 1.87 -27.65 5.08
N GLU A 181 1.10 -28.30 5.96
CA GLU A 181 1.17 -29.75 6.21
C GLU A 181 0.72 -30.60 5.00
N LYS A 182 0.01 -30.02 4.03
CA LYS A 182 -0.63 -30.79 2.94
C LYS A 182 0.29 -31.06 1.76
N HIS A 183 1.32 -30.26 1.52
CA HIS A 183 2.22 -30.42 0.38
C HIS A 183 3.62 -29.88 0.72
N GLY A 184 4.63 -30.75 0.77
CA GLY A 184 6.06 -30.36 0.94
C GLY A 184 6.66 -29.50 -0.18
N THR A 185 5.82 -28.88 -1.02
CA THR A 185 6.20 -28.02 -2.14
C THR A 185 5.44 -26.67 -2.16
N ASP A 186 4.46 -26.47 -1.28
CA ASP A 186 3.73 -25.19 -1.10
C ASP A 186 3.91 -24.66 0.33
N SER A 187 5.15 -24.65 0.83
CA SER A 187 5.50 -23.80 1.98
C SER A 187 5.27 -22.33 1.60
N SER A 188 5.53 -21.38 2.50
CA SER A 188 5.60 -19.95 2.12
C SER A 188 6.56 -19.63 0.95
N ASP A 189 7.23 -20.60 0.31
CA ASP A 189 8.44 -20.48 -0.50
C ASP A 189 9.55 -19.77 0.28
N GLY A 190 9.53 -19.91 1.62
CA GLY A 190 10.36 -19.13 2.53
C GLY A 190 9.98 -17.65 2.63
N LYS A 191 8.79 -17.20 2.17
CA LYS A 191 8.47 -15.78 2.10
C LYS A 191 8.04 -15.19 3.45
N ILE A 192 8.66 -14.08 3.79
CA ILE A 192 8.40 -13.24 4.96
C ILE A 192 8.14 -11.80 4.53
N ALA A 193 7.56 -11.00 5.42
CA ALA A 193 7.43 -9.56 5.23
C ALA A 193 8.49 -8.82 6.04
N ILE A 194 9.18 -7.89 5.38
CA ILE A 194 10.12 -6.97 6.00
C ILE A 194 9.47 -5.60 6.04
N VAL A 195 9.45 -4.98 7.22
CA VAL A 195 8.86 -3.68 7.46
C VAL A 195 9.94 -2.71 7.92
N LYS A 196 10.01 -1.56 7.26
CA LYS A 196 10.77 -0.40 7.74
C LYS A 196 9.85 0.80 7.85
N ALA A 197 9.88 1.49 8.98
CA ALA A 197 9.11 2.69 9.21
C ALA A 197 10.00 3.84 9.69
N ASP A 198 9.62 5.07 9.32
CA ASP A 198 10.38 6.28 9.61
C ASP A 198 9.45 7.49 9.83
N ILE A 199 9.73 8.29 10.85
CA ILE A 199 8.94 9.46 11.20
C ILE A 199 9.28 10.65 10.28
N ASN A 200 8.26 11.15 9.58
CA ASN A 200 8.44 12.24 8.64
C ASN A 200 8.71 13.58 9.35
N ASN A 201 9.71 14.28 8.83
CA ASN A 201 10.07 15.66 9.21
C ASN A 201 10.45 15.83 10.69
N LEU A 202 10.85 14.75 11.39
CA LEU A 202 11.19 14.84 12.81
C LEU A 202 12.25 15.91 13.09
N GLY A 203 13.34 15.93 12.32
CA GLY A 203 14.40 16.93 12.47
C GLY A 203 13.91 18.37 12.30
N ARG A 204 13.05 18.64 11.32
CA ARG A 204 12.47 19.98 11.12
C ARG A 204 11.54 20.38 12.25
N ILE A 205 10.78 19.43 12.78
CA ILE A 205 9.86 19.66 13.90
C ILE A 205 10.65 19.98 15.17
N MET A 206 11.73 19.25 15.42
CA MET A 206 12.63 19.51 16.54
C MET A 206 13.34 20.87 16.42
N GLU A 207 13.75 21.26 15.21
CA GLU A 207 14.37 22.58 14.95
C GLU A 207 13.41 23.76 15.19
N THR A 208 12.10 23.56 15.04
CA THR A 208 11.09 24.62 15.25
C THR A 208 10.70 24.85 16.71
N ILE A 209 11.16 24.01 17.63
CA ILE A 209 10.89 24.19 19.05
C ILE A 209 11.86 25.23 19.59
N ASP A 210 11.33 26.25 20.26
CA ASP A 210 12.11 27.33 20.89
C ASP A 210 12.25 27.13 22.40
N ASN A 211 11.35 26.33 23.02
CA ASN A 211 11.36 26.07 24.45
C ASN A 211 12.18 24.82 24.81
N TYR A 212 13.14 24.96 25.73
CA TYR A 212 14.01 23.86 26.18
C TYR A 212 13.25 22.73 26.88
N ASP A 213 12.31 23.06 27.78
CA ASP A 213 11.55 22.06 28.52
C ASP A 213 10.61 21.28 27.59
N GLU A 214 9.99 21.96 26.62
CA GLU A 214 9.19 21.30 25.58
C GLU A 214 10.05 20.35 24.74
N TYR A 215 11.23 20.80 24.31
CA TYR A 215 12.16 19.97 23.54
C TYR A 215 12.57 18.72 24.31
N LEU A 216 12.92 18.87 25.59
CA LEU A 216 13.34 17.76 26.44
C LEU A 216 12.20 16.77 26.70
N GLN A 217 10.99 17.27 26.99
CA GLN A 217 9.80 16.42 27.18
C GLN A 217 9.47 15.64 25.92
N LEU A 218 9.49 16.30 24.75
CA LEU A 218 9.24 15.64 23.47
C LEU A 218 10.30 14.61 23.14
N SER A 219 11.58 14.93 23.35
CA SER A 219 12.67 13.99 23.10
C SER A 219 12.59 12.75 24.00
N LYS A 220 12.23 12.92 25.28
CA LYS A 220 12.00 11.81 26.21
C LYS A 220 10.81 10.95 25.77
N LEU A 221 9.67 11.58 25.45
CA LEU A 221 8.48 10.91 24.96
C LEU A 221 8.78 10.02 23.74
N LEU A 222 9.51 10.56 22.75
CA LEU A 222 9.85 9.80 21.56
C LEU A 222 10.83 8.66 21.86
N SER A 223 11.81 8.88 22.73
CA SER A 223 12.74 7.83 23.16
C SER A 223 12.03 6.70 23.90
N GLU A 224 10.99 7.00 24.68
CA GLU A 224 10.21 6.01 25.42
C GLU A 224 9.25 5.25 24.49
N LYS A 225 8.50 5.98 23.64
CA LYS A 225 7.49 5.38 22.76
C LYS A 225 8.07 4.66 21.55
N ILE A 226 9.21 5.11 21.02
CA ILE A 226 9.92 4.47 19.90
C ILE A 226 11.04 3.60 20.48
N SER A 227 10.63 2.64 21.29
CA SER A 227 11.51 1.66 21.92
C SER A 227 10.98 0.25 21.71
N LEU A 228 11.89 -0.72 21.74
CA LEU A 228 11.55 -2.13 21.67
C LEU A 228 10.54 -2.52 22.78
N ASN A 229 10.73 -1.96 23.99
CA ASN A 229 9.89 -2.23 25.14
C ASN A 229 8.46 -1.69 24.95
N ASN A 230 8.29 -0.52 24.34
CA ASN A 230 6.96 0.01 24.07
C ASN A 230 6.25 -0.82 22.98
N ILE A 231 6.94 -1.19 21.90
CA ILE A 231 6.37 -2.07 20.88
C ILE A 231 5.93 -3.41 21.49
N ARG A 232 6.72 -3.97 22.40
CA ARG A 232 6.36 -5.19 23.15
C ARG A 232 5.05 -5.00 23.93
N LYS A 233 4.97 -3.96 24.76
CA LYS A 233 3.76 -3.65 25.55
C LYS A 233 2.53 -3.46 24.66
N MET A 234 2.68 -2.71 23.57
CA MET A 234 1.58 -2.50 22.62
C MET A 234 1.14 -3.81 21.96
N ILE A 235 2.05 -4.74 21.66
CA ILE A 235 1.68 -6.07 21.15
C ILE A 235 0.91 -6.86 22.22
N GLU A 236 1.38 -6.87 23.47
CA GLU A 236 0.71 -7.52 24.59
C GLU A 236 -0.72 -6.97 24.81
N GLU A 237 -0.87 -5.65 24.84
CA GLU A 237 -2.16 -4.95 24.99
C GLU A 237 -3.10 -5.18 23.81
N TYR A 238 -2.56 -5.18 22.58
CA TYR A 238 -3.34 -5.38 21.36
C TYR A 238 -3.91 -6.80 21.26
N ASN A 239 -3.30 -7.78 21.93
CA ASN A 239 -3.61 -9.19 21.72
C ASN A 239 -4.90 -9.69 22.40
N GLY A 240 -5.27 -9.18 23.58
CA GLY A 240 -6.38 -9.76 24.37
C GLY A 240 -6.37 -11.31 24.36
N ASN A 241 -7.54 -11.96 24.29
CA ASN A 241 -7.66 -13.43 24.24
C ASN A 241 -7.22 -14.11 22.92
N SER A 242 -6.69 -13.39 21.91
CA SER A 242 -6.58 -13.91 20.54
C SER A 242 -5.16 -14.24 20.02
N GLY A 243 -4.09 -13.86 20.74
CA GLY A 243 -2.71 -14.24 20.41
C GLY A 243 -2.21 -13.86 18.99
N LYS A 244 -2.84 -12.89 18.31
CA LYS A 244 -2.67 -12.64 16.87
C LYS A 244 -1.28 -12.14 16.45
N LEU A 245 -0.52 -11.49 17.33
CA LEU A 245 0.81 -10.91 17.05
C LEU A 245 1.96 -11.52 17.86
N ILE A 246 1.67 -12.23 18.95
CA ILE A 246 2.69 -12.91 19.78
C ILE A 246 3.41 -13.96 18.92
N LYS A 247 4.74 -14.00 19.02
CA LYS A 247 5.61 -14.92 18.29
C LYS A 247 5.38 -14.89 16.78
N LYS A 248 5.17 -13.69 16.22
CA LYS A 248 5.07 -13.49 14.76
C LYS A 248 6.00 -12.41 14.21
N MET A 249 6.81 -11.77 15.06
CA MET A 249 7.65 -10.63 14.70
C MET A 249 9.07 -10.81 15.22
N VAL A 250 10.05 -10.42 14.41
CA VAL A 250 11.48 -10.36 14.75
C VAL A 250 11.96 -8.90 14.56
N PRO A 251 12.15 -8.14 15.64
CA PRO A 251 12.67 -6.78 15.55
C PRO A 251 14.18 -6.77 15.25
N PHE A 252 14.60 -5.95 14.27
CA PHE A 252 16.03 -5.76 13.96
C PHE A 252 16.58 -4.48 14.60
N TYR A 253 15.80 -3.41 14.60
CA TYR A 253 16.21 -2.10 15.13
C TYR A 253 14.97 -1.25 15.43
N VAL A 254 14.92 -0.62 16.61
CA VAL A 254 13.83 0.29 17.01
C VAL A 254 14.43 1.39 17.88
N ALA A 255 14.83 2.51 17.28
CA ALA A 255 15.34 3.66 18.03
C ALA A 255 15.36 4.93 17.19
N GLY A 256 15.17 6.06 17.86
CA GLY A 256 15.12 7.37 17.21
C GLY A 256 13.86 7.52 16.38
N ASP A 257 14.00 7.80 15.08
CA ASP A 257 12.91 7.88 14.12
C ASP A 257 12.71 6.60 13.29
N ASP A 258 13.64 5.64 13.36
CA ASP A 258 13.71 4.46 12.50
C ASP A 258 13.24 3.19 13.23
N ILE A 259 12.35 2.44 12.58
CA ILE A 259 11.83 1.15 13.04
C ILE A 259 12.03 0.12 11.94
N PHE A 260 12.64 -1.02 12.24
CA PHE A 260 12.96 -2.07 11.26
C PHE A 260 12.77 -3.46 11.85
N TYR A 261 11.94 -4.28 11.21
CA TYR A 261 11.61 -5.62 11.68
C TYR A 261 11.16 -6.55 10.54
N ALA A 262 11.21 -7.85 10.81
CA ALA A 262 10.58 -8.88 10.01
C ALA A 262 9.31 -9.40 10.70
N ILE A 263 8.33 -9.82 9.92
CA ILE A 263 7.05 -10.30 10.41
C ILE A 263 6.46 -11.38 9.50
N ARG A 264 5.68 -12.29 10.09
CA ARG A 264 4.84 -13.21 9.33
C ARG A 264 3.83 -12.44 8.47
N ILE A 265 3.55 -12.93 7.27
CA ILE A 265 2.71 -12.23 6.29
C ILE A 265 1.26 -12.10 6.76
N ASP A 266 0.74 -13.10 7.48
CA ASP A 266 -0.61 -13.10 8.08
C ASP A 266 -0.78 -12.02 9.17
N ALA A 267 0.30 -11.68 9.88
CA ALA A 267 0.33 -10.70 10.97
C ALA A 267 0.64 -9.26 10.52
N LEU A 268 1.04 -9.07 9.25
CA LEU A 268 1.45 -7.77 8.71
C LEU A 268 0.41 -6.67 8.93
N PHE A 269 -0.87 -6.94 8.67
CA PHE A 269 -1.90 -5.91 8.82
C PHE A 269 -2.09 -5.45 10.27
N GLU A 270 -1.95 -6.36 11.23
CA GLU A 270 -2.05 -6.01 12.65
C GLU A 270 -0.83 -5.21 13.11
N SER A 271 0.37 -5.52 12.62
CA SER A 271 1.57 -4.72 12.94
C SER A 271 1.51 -3.28 12.46
N ILE A 272 0.93 -3.03 11.28
CA ILE A 272 0.72 -1.67 10.77
C ILE A 272 -0.28 -0.90 11.64
N LYS A 273 -1.29 -1.58 12.20
CA LYS A 273 -2.23 -0.96 13.14
C LYS A 273 -1.58 -0.61 14.47
N VAL A 274 -0.66 -1.44 14.96
CA VAL A 274 0.17 -1.12 16.14
C VAL A 274 0.99 0.14 15.88
N LEU A 275 1.66 0.26 14.73
CA LEU A 275 2.38 1.49 14.35
C LEU A 275 1.47 2.72 14.26
N HIS A 276 0.25 2.55 13.74
CA HIS A 276 -0.76 3.61 13.72
C HIS A 276 -1.17 4.04 15.13
N ASN A 277 -1.47 3.09 16.02
CA ASN A 277 -1.87 3.38 17.40
C ASN A 277 -0.74 4.09 18.17
N MET A 278 0.50 3.64 17.98
CA MET A 278 1.69 4.28 18.56
C MET A 278 1.77 5.75 18.12
N MET A 279 1.50 6.04 16.85
CA MET A 279 1.50 7.41 16.36
C MET A 279 0.33 8.26 16.87
N GLU A 280 -0.84 7.67 17.06
CA GLU A 280 -1.99 8.35 17.67
C GLU A 280 -1.71 8.70 19.14
N GLU A 281 -1.16 7.77 19.93
CA GLU A 281 -0.75 8.02 21.31
C GLU A 281 0.29 9.14 21.40
N ILE A 282 1.37 9.05 20.63
CA ILE A 282 2.41 10.09 20.58
C ILE A 282 1.78 11.44 20.24
N ASN A 283 0.92 11.51 19.21
CA ASN A 283 0.27 12.76 18.82
C ASN A 283 -0.73 13.30 19.85
N GLN A 284 -1.33 12.44 20.68
CA GLN A 284 -2.19 12.85 21.78
C GLN A 284 -1.36 13.45 22.92
N GLU A 285 -0.30 12.77 23.34
CA GLU A 285 0.59 13.24 24.40
C GLU A 285 1.31 14.55 24.02
N ILE A 286 1.70 14.72 22.74
CA ILE A 286 2.23 15.99 22.22
C ILE A 286 1.22 17.13 22.38
N LYS A 287 -0.07 16.89 22.11
CA LYS A 287 -1.12 17.90 22.27
C LYS A 287 -1.29 18.29 23.74
N GLU A 288 -1.15 17.34 24.66
CA GLU A 288 -1.21 17.61 26.10
C GLU A 288 -0.02 18.44 26.59
N ILE A 289 1.20 18.10 26.16
CA ILE A 289 2.41 18.88 26.46
C ILE A 289 2.22 20.34 25.99
N LYS A 290 1.77 20.53 24.74
CA LYS A 290 1.55 21.88 24.20
C LYS A 290 0.46 22.66 24.90
N LYS A 291 -0.63 21.99 25.32
CA LYS A 291 -1.69 22.62 26.10
C LYS A 291 -1.16 23.14 27.44
N LYS A 292 -0.22 22.45 28.07
CA LYS A 292 0.44 22.92 29.32
C LYS A 292 1.31 24.17 29.08
N HIS A 293 1.87 24.34 27.88
CA HIS A 293 2.73 25.46 27.53
C HIS A 293 2.01 26.65 26.83
N ASN A 294 0.67 26.64 26.75
CA ASN A 294 -0.14 27.70 26.10
C ASN A 294 0.25 28.00 24.63
N GLU A 295 0.74 27.00 23.90
CA GLU A 295 1.16 27.16 22.50
C GLU A 295 0.10 26.67 21.50
N ASN A 296 -0.17 27.48 20.48
CA ASN A 296 -1.13 27.17 19.40
C ASN A 296 -0.49 26.43 18.20
N ASN A 297 0.81 26.10 18.24
CA ASN A 297 1.50 25.46 17.12
C ASN A 297 1.09 23.99 16.99
N LYS A 298 0.48 23.64 15.85
CA LYS A 298 0.01 22.28 15.56
C LYS A 298 1.16 21.39 15.09
N ILE A 299 1.98 20.91 16.03
CA ILE A 299 2.92 19.82 15.75
C ILE A 299 2.14 18.52 15.73
N GLU A 300 2.14 17.85 14.58
CA GLU A 300 1.58 16.51 14.41
C GLU A 300 2.59 15.66 13.63
N LEU A 301 3.01 14.56 14.23
CA LEU A 301 3.91 13.60 13.64
C LEU A 301 3.15 12.64 12.72
N SER A 302 3.83 12.18 11.68
CA SER A 302 3.34 11.16 10.76
C SER A 302 4.46 10.19 10.44
N ILE A 303 4.11 8.94 10.16
CA ILE A 303 5.08 7.87 9.89
C ILE A 303 4.91 7.33 8.48
N ALA A 304 6.02 7.14 7.78
CA ALA A 304 6.07 6.43 6.50
C ALA A 304 6.49 4.99 6.74
N VAL A 305 5.85 4.03 6.07
CA VAL A 305 6.08 2.58 6.22
C VAL A 305 6.33 1.97 4.85
N GLY A 306 7.47 1.32 4.67
CA GLY A 306 7.76 0.46 3.52
C GLY A 306 7.63 -1.01 3.92
N VAL A 307 7.05 -1.82 3.03
CA VAL A 307 6.92 -3.27 3.20
C VAL A 307 7.43 -3.99 1.96
N ALA A 308 8.37 -4.91 2.16
CA ALA A 308 8.90 -5.78 1.11
C ALA A 308 8.65 -7.25 1.45
N PHE A 309 8.27 -8.05 0.45
CA PHE A 309 8.13 -9.50 0.57
C PHE A 309 9.36 -10.18 -0.02
N VAL A 310 10.05 -10.98 0.80
CA VAL A 310 11.37 -11.54 0.49
C VAL A 310 11.44 -12.97 0.98
N ASN A 311 12.40 -13.75 0.45
CA ASN A 311 12.68 -15.09 0.97
C ASN A 311 13.59 -14.98 2.21
N ASN A 312 13.30 -15.75 3.26
CA ASN A 312 13.91 -15.75 4.59
C ASN A 312 15.43 -16.02 4.61
N HIS A 313 15.98 -16.66 3.59
CA HIS A 313 17.41 -16.96 3.49
C HIS A 313 18.21 -15.91 2.70
N GLN A 314 17.61 -14.81 2.23
CA GLN A 314 18.38 -13.76 1.58
C GLN A 314 19.20 -12.96 2.61
N PRO A 315 20.36 -12.39 2.23
CA PRO A 315 21.11 -11.51 3.12
C PRO A 315 20.32 -10.28 3.57
N ILE A 316 20.47 -9.88 4.84
CA ILE A 316 19.69 -8.78 5.43
C ILE A 316 19.98 -7.45 4.73
N ARG A 317 21.17 -7.27 4.18
CA ARG A 317 21.46 -6.17 3.25
C ARG A 317 20.44 -6.06 2.09
N TYR A 318 19.98 -7.18 1.53
CA TYR A 318 18.97 -7.18 0.46
C TYR A 318 17.60 -6.77 1.00
N TYR A 319 17.21 -7.24 2.19
CA TYR A 319 15.98 -6.81 2.85
C TYR A 319 15.91 -5.29 2.98
N ARG A 320 17.01 -4.69 3.47
CA ARG A 320 17.14 -3.24 3.59
C ARG A 320 16.99 -2.54 2.24
N GLN A 321 17.69 -3.00 1.21
CA GLN A 321 17.62 -2.38 -0.12
C GLN A 321 16.22 -2.45 -0.74
N MET A 322 15.50 -3.54 -0.52
CA MET A 322 14.15 -3.70 -1.06
C MET A 322 13.14 -2.84 -0.29
N VAL A 323 13.16 -2.88 1.04
CA VAL A 323 12.22 -2.11 1.86
C VAL A 323 12.45 -0.60 1.77
N GLU A 324 13.70 -0.15 1.59
CA GLU A 324 14.03 1.28 1.39
C GLU A 324 13.40 1.86 0.12
N LYS A 325 13.31 1.07 -0.97
CA LYS A 325 12.64 1.52 -2.20
C LYS A 325 11.16 1.81 -1.94
N GLU A 326 10.49 0.94 -1.20
CA GLU A 326 9.09 1.09 -0.83
C GLU A 326 8.90 2.28 0.15
N LEU A 327 9.76 2.38 1.17
CA LEU A 327 9.75 3.49 2.14
C LEU A 327 9.93 4.85 1.44
N PHE A 328 10.87 4.94 0.50
CA PHE A 328 11.10 6.15 -0.28
C PHE A 328 9.86 6.58 -1.07
N GLN A 329 9.13 5.63 -1.67
CA GLN A 329 7.88 5.93 -2.39
C GLN A 329 6.79 6.45 -1.45
N ALA A 330 6.63 5.83 -0.26
CA ALA A 330 5.70 6.31 0.76
C ALA A 330 6.02 7.76 1.17
N LYS A 331 7.27 8.04 1.55
CA LYS A 331 7.76 9.38 1.92
C LYS A 331 7.52 10.41 0.81
N LYS A 332 7.87 10.07 -0.43
CA LYS A 332 7.71 10.97 -1.59
C LYS A 332 6.25 11.39 -1.78
N LYS A 333 5.31 10.47 -1.56
CA LYS A 333 3.88 10.71 -1.75
C LYS A 333 3.26 11.48 -0.59
N MET A 334 3.66 11.20 0.65
CA MET A 334 3.19 11.94 1.83
C MET A 334 3.57 13.43 1.79
N LYS A 335 4.63 13.81 1.09
CA LYS A 335 5.03 15.22 0.88
C LYS A 335 4.09 16.02 -0.06
N THR A 336 3.11 15.38 -0.70
CA THR A 336 2.21 16.07 -1.64
C THR A 336 1.04 16.77 -0.94
N LYS A 337 0.64 17.96 -1.41
CA LYS A 337 -0.35 18.84 -0.76
C LYS A 337 -1.69 18.19 -0.39
N LYS A 338 -2.10 17.13 -1.09
CA LYS A 338 -3.39 16.44 -0.90
C LYS A 338 -3.37 15.40 0.25
N LEU A 339 -2.18 15.04 0.75
CA LEU A 339 -1.96 13.94 1.69
C LEU A 339 -1.41 14.39 3.06
N PHE A 340 -1.30 15.70 3.34
CA PHE A 340 -0.85 16.22 4.65
C PHE A 340 -1.72 15.79 5.85
N ASN A 341 -2.91 15.24 5.60
CA ASN A 341 -3.81 14.73 6.64
C ASN A 341 -3.65 13.24 6.93
N SER A 342 -2.68 12.54 6.33
CA SER A 342 -2.37 11.15 6.66
C SER A 342 -1.48 11.06 7.90
N VAL A 343 -1.84 10.17 8.83
CA VAL A 343 -1.02 9.81 10.00
C VAL A 343 0.04 8.78 9.61
N VAL A 344 -0.36 7.82 8.78
CA VAL A 344 0.51 6.75 8.28
C VAL A 344 0.42 6.70 6.77
N GLY A 345 1.57 6.66 6.08
CA GLY A 345 1.64 6.36 4.64
C GLY A 345 2.41 5.07 4.43
N ILE A 346 1.85 4.14 3.68
CA ILE A 346 2.34 2.77 3.53
C ILE A 346 2.59 2.51 2.05
N CYS A 347 3.73 1.90 1.72
CA CYS A 347 3.99 1.37 0.39
C CYS A 347 4.32 -0.12 0.51
N MET A 348 3.56 -0.95 -0.20
CA MET A 348 3.77 -2.40 -0.25
C MET A 348 3.59 -2.93 -1.66
N ALA A 349 4.62 -3.55 -2.21
CA ALA A 349 4.65 -4.03 -3.60
C ALA A 349 4.20 -2.96 -4.61
N ASN A 350 4.73 -1.74 -4.50
CA ASN A 350 4.33 -0.54 -5.28
C ASN A 350 2.86 -0.07 -5.13
N ASN A 351 2.09 -0.64 -4.19
CA ASN A 351 0.77 -0.11 -3.83
C ASN A 351 0.91 0.88 -2.68
N LEU A 352 0.31 2.05 -2.85
CA LEU A 352 0.30 3.11 -1.84
C LEU A 352 -1.00 3.08 -1.06
N PHE A 353 -0.87 3.08 0.26
CA PHE A 353 -1.98 3.17 1.19
C PHE A 353 -1.75 4.28 2.21
N PHE A 354 -2.84 4.83 2.76
CA PHE A 354 -2.80 5.86 3.79
C PHE A 354 -3.81 5.54 4.89
N ILE A 355 -3.48 5.98 6.09
CA ILE A 355 -4.41 6.08 7.22
C ILE A 355 -4.61 7.55 7.54
N TYR A 356 -5.85 8.03 7.45
CA TYR A 356 -6.17 9.45 7.64
C TYR A 356 -6.62 9.74 9.08
N LYS A 357 -6.32 10.95 9.57
CA LYS A 357 -6.64 11.44 10.94
C LYS A 357 -8.10 11.25 11.36
N ASN A 358 -9.04 11.28 10.41
CA ASN A 358 -10.44 11.00 10.67
C ASN A 358 -10.81 9.68 10.01
N ARG A 359 -11.24 8.68 10.81
CA ARG A 359 -11.82 7.43 10.27
C ARG A 359 -12.96 7.69 9.28
N LYS A 360 -13.72 8.79 9.47
CA LYS A 360 -14.74 9.23 8.50
C LYS A 360 -14.17 9.56 7.11
N ASN A 361 -12.92 10.01 7.01
CA ASN A 361 -12.23 10.23 5.73
C ASN A 361 -11.67 8.93 5.13
N ASP A 362 -11.31 7.95 5.96
CA ASP A 362 -10.98 6.59 5.50
C ASP A 362 -12.24 5.85 4.99
N GLU A 363 -13.42 6.17 5.56
CA GLU A 363 -14.67 5.45 5.30
C GLU A 363 -15.62 6.15 4.31
N PHE A 364 -15.72 7.48 4.28
CA PHE A 364 -16.56 8.25 3.35
C PHE A 364 -16.16 9.75 3.23
N LYS A 365 -15.44 10.11 2.16
CA LYS A 365 -15.69 11.28 1.27
C LYS A 365 -14.53 11.39 0.29
N ASP A 366 -14.89 11.33 -0.99
CA ASP A 366 -14.04 11.17 -2.16
C ASP A 366 -13.42 9.78 -2.32
N ARG A 367 -13.49 9.29 -3.55
CA ARG A 367 -13.13 7.94 -4.01
C ARG A 367 -11.62 7.66 -3.89
N LYS A 368 -11.04 7.78 -2.72
CA LYS A 368 -9.64 7.44 -2.52
C LYS A 368 -9.55 5.93 -2.29
N ASN A 369 -9.20 5.20 -3.35
CA ASN A 369 -8.90 3.76 -3.30
C ASN A 369 -7.60 3.44 -2.53
N ASP A 370 -7.07 4.40 -1.77
CA ASP A 370 -5.79 4.34 -1.07
C ASP A 370 -5.94 4.14 0.45
N GLY A 371 -7.15 4.01 1.00
CA GLY A 371 -7.34 3.75 2.43
C GLY A 371 -6.84 2.36 2.86
N PHE A 372 -5.94 2.29 3.84
CA PHE A 372 -5.40 1.02 4.34
C PHE A 372 -6.47 0.13 4.98
N PHE A 373 -7.29 0.67 5.89
CA PHE A 373 -8.37 -0.09 6.54
C PHE A 373 -9.41 -0.61 5.54
N ARG A 374 -9.69 0.17 4.49
CA ARG A 374 -10.53 -0.26 3.37
C ARG A 374 -9.91 -1.45 2.66
N PHE A 375 -8.62 -1.40 2.34
CA PHE A 375 -7.93 -2.53 1.71
C PHE A 375 -7.98 -3.80 2.57
N CYS A 376 -7.78 -3.71 3.88
CA CYS A 376 -7.89 -4.86 4.78
C CYS A 376 -9.29 -5.50 4.73
N LYS A 377 -10.35 -4.69 4.63
CA LYS A 377 -11.74 -5.18 4.46
C LYS A 377 -11.98 -5.76 3.06
N GLU A 378 -11.44 -5.14 2.01
CA GLU A 378 -11.50 -5.65 0.63
C GLU A 378 -10.89 -7.06 0.52
N ILE A 379 -9.75 -7.32 1.16
CA ILE A 379 -9.13 -8.67 1.18
C ILE A 379 -10.05 -9.69 1.83
N LYS A 380 -10.67 -9.36 2.98
CA LYS A 380 -11.63 -10.26 3.65
C LYS A 380 -12.86 -10.55 2.79
N GLU A 381 -13.39 -9.53 2.10
CA GLU A 381 -14.50 -9.72 1.16
C GLU A 381 -14.10 -10.61 -0.03
N LEU A 382 -12.88 -10.46 -0.57
CA LEU A 382 -12.37 -11.31 -1.64
C LEU A 382 -12.15 -12.76 -1.18
N GLN A 383 -11.66 -12.98 0.05
CA GLN A 383 -11.58 -14.32 0.64
C GLN A 383 -12.96 -14.97 0.77
N SER A 384 -13.96 -14.22 1.24
CA SER A 384 -15.35 -14.70 1.32
C SER A 384 -15.90 -15.08 -0.07
N LEU A 385 -15.67 -14.25 -1.09
CA LEU A 385 -16.10 -14.53 -2.46
C LEU A 385 -15.39 -15.75 -3.06
N MET A 386 -14.14 -15.98 -2.70
CA MET A 386 -13.37 -17.15 -3.12
C MET A 386 -13.90 -18.43 -2.45
N ASN A 387 -14.23 -18.38 -1.15
CA ASN A 387 -14.83 -19.50 -0.41
C ASN A 387 -16.22 -19.86 -0.95
N GLU A 388 -17.00 -18.87 -1.38
CA GLU A 388 -18.28 -19.06 -2.07
C GLU A 388 -18.13 -19.54 -3.54
N LYS A 389 -16.91 -19.77 -4.02
CA LYS A 389 -16.58 -20.23 -5.39
C LYS A 389 -17.06 -19.28 -6.50
N ILE A 390 -17.19 -17.98 -6.22
CA ILE A 390 -17.54 -16.97 -7.22
C ILE A 390 -16.40 -16.76 -8.22
N PHE A 391 -15.16 -16.90 -7.77
CA PHE A 391 -13.97 -16.91 -8.63
C PHE A 391 -12.92 -17.87 -8.05
N THR A 392 -11.91 -18.22 -8.85
CA THR A 392 -10.77 -19.02 -8.40
C THR A 392 -9.49 -18.20 -8.42
N ARG A 393 -8.57 -18.52 -7.51
CA ARG A 393 -7.22 -17.92 -7.49
C ARG A 393 -6.50 -18.11 -8.83
N THR A 394 -6.66 -19.27 -9.46
CA THR A 394 -6.12 -19.58 -10.80
C THR A 394 -6.63 -18.61 -11.86
N ALA A 395 -7.91 -18.24 -11.84
CA ALA A 395 -8.46 -17.29 -12.81
C ALA A 395 -7.80 -15.91 -12.69
N LEU A 396 -7.60 -15.42 -11.46
CA LEU A 396 -6.88 -14.15 -11.22
C LEU A 396 -5.39 -14.24 -11.59
N HIS A 397 -4.76 -15.39 -11.35
CA HIS A 397 -3.37 -15.62 -11.73
C HIS A 397 -3.19 -15.63 -13.25
N ASN A 398 -4.11 -16.25 -13.99
CA ASN A 398 -4.13 -16.23 -15.45
C ASN A 398 -4.32 -14.80 -15.98
N LEU A 399 -5.20 -14.00 -15.36
CA LEU A 399 -5.33 -12.59 -15.70
C LEU A 399 -4.00 -11.85 -15.50
N LEU A 400 -3.36 -12.01 -14.34
CA LEU A 400 -2.07 -11.37 -14.06
C LEU A 400 -1.00 -11.77 -15.10
N THR A 401 -0.85 -13.06 -15.36
CA THR A 401 0.15 -13.59 -16.31
C THR A 401 -0.04 -13.01 -17.71
N ASN A 402 -1.28 -12.99 -18.21
CA ASN A 402 -1.59 -12.40 -19.51
C ASN A 402 -1.28 -10.90 -19.58
N LEU A 403 -1.53 -10.15 -18.50
CA LEU A 403 -1.24 -8.72 -18.44
C LEU A 403 0.27 -8.43 -18.38
N GLU A 404 1.07 -9.31 -17.77
CA GLU A 404 2.53 -9.15 -17.70
C GLU A 404 3.25 -9.57 -18.97
N MET A 405 2.76 -10.62 -19.66
CA MET A 405 3.35 -11.09 -20.91
C MET A 405 3.06 -10.15 -22.09
N GLU A 406 1.87 -9.55 -22.13
CA GLU A 406 1.48 -8.65 -23.21
C GLU A 406 2.21 -7.30 -23.11
N LYS A 407 2.89 -6.90 -24.18
CA LYS A 407 3.65 -5.63 -24.25
C LYS A 407 2.80 -4.47 -24.78
N ASP A 408 1.79 -4.78 -25.60
CA ASP A 408 0.89 -3.78 -26.18
C ASP A 408 -0.17 -3.34 -25.17
N LYS A 409 -0.16 -2.03 -24.83
CA LYS A 409 -1.08 -1.41 -23.88
C LYS A 409 -2.54 -1.48 -24.33
N GLU A 410 -2.83 -1.50 -25.62
CA GLU A 410 -4.19 -1.65 -26.12
C GLU A 410 -4.67 -3.09 -25.97
N LYS A 411 -3.83 -4.07 -26.32
CA LYS A 411 -4.13 -5.50 -26.11
C LYS A 411 -4.31 -5.84 -24.63
N GLN A 412 -3.47 -5.30 -23.73
CA GLN A 412 -3.64 -5.43 -22.28
C GLN A 412 -5.04 -4.97 -21.83
N MET A 413 -5.54 -3.85 -22.38
CA MET A 413 -6.87 -3.36 -22.06
C MET A 413 -7.96 -4.28 -22.64
N LEU A 414 -7.81 -4.77 -23.86
CA LEU A 414 -8.74 -5.73 -24.45
C LEU A 414 -8.81 -7.02 -23.62
N TYR A 415 -7.69 -7.56 -23.16
CA TYR A 415 -7.66 -8.71 -22.24
C TYR A 415 -8.37 -8.41 -20.91
N SER A 416 -8.13 -7.24 -20.33
CA SER A 416 -8.80 -6.81 -19.09
C SER A 416 -10.32 -6.75 -19.27
N LEU A 417 -10.80 -6.11 -20.35
CA LEU A 417 -12.22 -6.02 -20.67
C LEU A 417 -12.83 -7.39 -20.98
N TYR A 418 -12.08 -8.27 -21.66
CA TYR A 418 -12.54 -9.60 -21.97
C TYR A 418 -12.76 -10.46 -20.72
N PHE A 419 -11.79 -10.44 -19.80
CA PHE A 419 -11.85 -11.21 -18.55
C PHE A 419 -12.93 -10.65 -17.59
N LEU A 420 -13.03 -9.31 -17.51
CA LEU A 420 -13.92 -8.62 -16.57
C LEU A 420 -15.30 -8.28 -17.16
N LYS A 421 -15.68 -8.88 -18.29
CA LYS A 421 -16.98 -8.62 -18.91
C LYS A 421 -18.15 -9.05 -18.01
N PRO A 422 -19.24 -8.27 -17.95
CA PRO A 422 -20.43 -8.66 -17.21
C PRO A 422 -21.06 -9.93 -17.80
N ASN A 423 -21.68 -10.73 -16.94
CA ASN A 423 -22.40 -11.95 -17.32
C ASN A 423 -23.75 -12.02 -16.59
N LEU A 424 -24.65 -11.11 -16.93
CA LEU A 424 -26.00 -11.08 -16.38
C LEU A 424 -26.85 -12.21 -16.99
N ARG A 425 -27.32 -13.13 -16.14
CA ARG A 425 -28.34 -14.13 -16.52
C ARG A 425 -29.74 -13.52 -16.55
N THR A 426 -30.02 -12.61 -15.63
CA THR A 426 -31.25 -11.81 -15.55
C THR A 426 -30.87 -10.33 -15.47
N GLY A 427 -31.73 -9.41 -15.93
CA GLY A 427 -31.41 -7.97 -15.87
C GLY A 427 -31.62 -7.32 -14.49
N GLU A 428 -31.74 -8.13 -13.43
CA GLU A 428 -31.94 -7.68 -12.05
C GLU A 428 -30.61 -7.55 -11.29
N ILE A 429 -29.92 -6.42 -11.44
CA ILE A 429 -28.67 -6.14 -10.68
C ILE A 429 -28.92 -5.96 -9.16
N SER A 430 -30.16 -5.68 -8.76
CA SER A 430 -30.53 -5.51 -7.35
C SER A 430 -30.45 -6.79 -6.53
N ASN A 431 -30.49 -7.97 -7.16
CA ASN A 431 -30.25 -9.22 -6.44
C ASN A 431 -28.75 -9.39 -6.22
N VAL A 432 -28.30 -8.98 -5.04
CA VAL A 432 -26.88 -9.00 -4.66
C VAL A 432 -26.32 -10.44 -4.66
N GLU A 433 -27.12 -11.41 -4.23
CA GLU A 433 -26.70 -12.81 -4.08
C GLU A 433 -26.44 -13.45 -5.45
N GLU A 434 -27.33 -13.24 -6.40
CA GLU A 434 -27.19 -13.77 -7.76
C GLU A 434 -26.12 -13.06 -8.60
N ASN A 435 -25.74 -11.83 -8.22
CA ASN A 435 -24.82 -11.00 -9.01
C ASN A 435 -23.46 -10.77 -8.34
N LYS A 436 -23.05 -11.57 -7.36
CA LYS A 436 -21.74 -11.45 -6.69
C LYS A 436 -20.57 -11.38 -7.67
N GLU A 437 -20.61 -12.17 -8.75
CA GLU A 437 -19.61 -12.14 -9.84
C GLU A 437 -19.52 -10.76 -10.52
N LEU A 438 -20.65 -10.06 -10.70
CA LEU A 438 -20.67 -8.72 -11.28
C LEU A 438 -19.95 -7.71 -10.38
N TYR A 439 -20.18 -7.77 -9.06
CA TYR A 439 -19.52 -6.90 -8.10
C TYR A 439 -18.00 -7.15 -8.05
N PHE A 440 -17.60 -8.42 -8.09
CA PHE A 440 -16.19 -8.81 -8.21
C PHE A 440 -15.54 -8.23 -9.47
N LYS A 441 -16.18 -8.35 -10.64
CA LYS A 441 -15.65 -7.81 -11.90
C LYS A 441 -15.63 -6.27 -11.91
N TYR A 442 -16.66 -5.66 -11.34
CA TYR A 442 -16.73 -4.21 -11.13
C TYR A 442 -15.58 -3.70 -10.28
N TYR A 443 -15.24 -4.37 -9.19
CA TYR A 443 -14.12 -3.99 -8.32
C TYR A 443 -12.83 -3.80 -9.14
N TRP A 444 -12.46 -4.80 -9.94
CA TRP A 444 -11.26 -4.72 -10.77
C TRP A 444 -11.33 -3.67 -11.87
N LEU A 445 -12.47 -3.54 -12.58
CA LEU A 445 -12.63 -2.51 -13.62
C LEU A 445 -12.60 -1.10 -13.05
N SER A 446 -13.11 -0.89 -11.84
CA SER A 446 -13.16 0.42 -11.20
C SER A 446 -11.76 1.03 -11.00
N HIS A 447 -10.72 0.20 -10.89
CA HIS A 447 -9.32 0.66 -10.78
C HIS A 447 -8.77 1.24 -12.09
N LEU A 448 -9.40 0.97 -13.23
CA LEU A 448 -8.94 1.43 -14.55
C LEU A 448 -9.59 2.77 -14.97
N VAL A 449 -10.61 3.22 -14.25
CA VAL A 449 -11.38 4.44 -14.57
C VAL A 449 -10.56 5.67 -14.18
N GLU A 450 -10.55 6.70 -15.02
CA GLU A 450 -9.93 8.00 -14.69
C GLU A 450 -10.50 8.64 -13.41
N ASP A 451 -9.65 9.37 -12.71
CA ASP A 451 -10.06 10.15 -11.53
C ASP A 451 -10.97 11.30 -11.96
N LYS A 452 -11.82 11.81 -11.06
CA LYS A 452 -12.62 13.03 -11.36
C LYS A 452 -11.64 14.16 -11.66
N ARG A 453 -11.74 14.76 -12.85
CA ARG A 453 -11.03 15.99 -13.16
C ARG A 453 -11.82 17.14 -12.56
N ASP A 454 -11.24 17.83 -11.58
CA ASP A 454 -11.82 19.06 -11.05
C ASP A 454 -11.87 20.11 -12.17
N GLY A 455 -13.04 20.68 -12.45
CA GLY A 455 -13.18 21.87 -13.30
C GLY A 455 -13.35 21.68 -14.81
N GLN A 456 -13.48 20.47 -15.36
CA GLN A 456 -13.89 20.29 -16.76
C GLN A 456 -15.25 19.58 -16.81
N GLY A 457 -16.28 20.25 -17.35
CA GLY A 457 -17.65 19.77 -17.51
C GLY A 457 -17.85 18.56 -18.45
N ARG A 458 -16.91 17.61 -18.47
CA ARG A 458 -17.10 16.31 -19.12
C ARG A 458 -17.76 15.36 -18.12
N ASN A 459 -19.02 15.04 -18.37
CA ASN A 459 -19.79 14.07 -17.57
C ASN A 459 -19.30 12.61 -17.71
N GLU A 460 -18.38 12.33 -18.64
CA GLU A 460 -17.92 10.97 -18.94
C GLU A 460 -16.46 10.76 -18.48
N ARG A 461 -16.26 9.74 -17.63
CA ARG A 461 -14.93 9.21 -17.30
C ARG A 461 -14.52 8.20 -18.38
N TYR A 462 -13.23 8.12 -18.65
CA TYR A 462 -12.68 7.15 -19.59
C TYR A 462 -11.77 6.15 -18.87
N PHE A 463 -11.59 4.97 -19.47
CA PHE A 463 -10.58 4.03 -19.04
C PHE A 463 -9.19 4.49 -19.46
N ALA A 464 -8.22 4.35 -18.56
CA ALA A 464 -6.83 4.71 -18.81
C ALA A 464 -5.94 3.45 -18.85
N SER A 465 -5.41 3.11 -20.03
CA SER A 465 -4.52 1.95 -20.21
C SER A 465 -3.25 2.01 -19.35
N LYS A 466 -2.73 3.21 -19.07
CA LYS A 466 -1.59 3.41 -18.16
C LYS A 466 -1.86 2.90 -16.73
N LYS A 467 -3.14 2.83 -16.30
CA LYS A 467 -3.50 2.31 -14.97
C LYS A 467 -3.36 0.78 -14.88
N ILE A 468 -3.26 0.05 -15.99
CA ILE A 468 -3.01 -1.40 -15.94
C ILE A 468 -1.65 -1.68 -15.30
N ALA A 469 -0.58 -1.14 -15.88
CA ALA A 469 0.78 -1.34 -15.37
C ALA A 469 1.00 -0.70 -14.00
N ASN A 470 0.43 0.48 -13.76
CA ASN A 470 0.72 1.27 -12.55
C ASN A 470 -0.21 0.98 -11.36
N VAL A 471 -1.36 0.34 -11.58
CA VAL A 471 -2.38 0.11 -10.54
C VAL A 471 -2.85 -1.34 -10.53
N LEU A 472 -3.37 -1.84 -11.65
CA LEU A 472 -4.01 -3.16 -11.70
C LEU A 472 -3.00 -4.30 -11.44
N ILE A 473 -1.86 -4.32 -12.13
CA ILE A 473 -0.83 -5.35 -11.96
C ILE A 473 -0.28 -5.35 -10.52
N PRO A 474 0.18 -4.22 -9.95
CA PRO A 474 0.60 -4.17 -8.55
C PRO A 474 -0.48 -4.64 -7.57
N LYS A 475 -1.74 -4.25 -7.77
CA LYS A 475 -2.85 -4.64 -6.90
C LYS A 475 -3.15 -6.14 -7.01
N LEU A 476 -3.14 -6.71 -8.21
CA LEU A 476 -3.34 -8.15 -8.45
C LEU A 476 -2.28 -8.98 -7.73
N LYS A 477 -0.99 -8.59 -7.83
CA LYS A 477 0.12 -9.28 -7.15
C LYS A 477 -0.10 -9.32 -5.64
N LEU A 478 -0.43 -8.17 -5.06
CA LEU A 478 -0.63 -8.03 -3.62
C LEU A 478 -1.85 -8.83 -3.14
N VAL A 479 -2.97 -8.75 -3.86
CA VAL A 479 -4.18 -9.51 -3.55
C VAL A 479 -3.93 -11.02 -3.66
N LEU A 480 -3.29 -11.48 -4.73
CA LEU A 480 -2.98 -12.91 -4.92
C LEU A 480 -2.07 -13.49 -3.83
N LEU A 481 -1.21 -12.66 -3.22
CA LEU A 481 -0.40 -13.05 -2.08
C LEU A 481 -1.29 -13.30 -0.85
N PHE A 482 -2.13 -12.34 -0.46
CA PHE A 482 -2.99 -12.44 0.72
C PHE A 482 -4.18 -13.41 0.56
N LEU A 483 -4.49 -13.82 -0.66
CA LEU A 483 -5.48 -14.87 -0.95
C LEU A 483 -4.90 -16.30 -0.84
N LYS A 484 -3.61 -16.48 -0.52
CA LYS A 484 -3.10 -17.83 -0.19
C LYS A 484 -3.76 -18.35 1.10
N GLU A 485 -4.09 -19.64 1.13
CA GLU A 485 -4.79 -20.27 2.27
C GLU A 485 -4.00 -20.11 3.57
N GLN A 486 -2.69 -20.36 3.54
CA GLN A 486 -1.78 -20.21 4.68
C GLN A 486 -1.70 -18.80 5.32
N TYR A 487 -2.14 -17.75 4.62
CA TYR A 487 -2.20 -16.38 5.17
C TYR A 487 -3.63 -15.90 5.42
N SER A 488 -4.60 -16.75 5.10
CA SER A 488 -6.00 -16.50 5.38
C SER A 488 -6.23 -16.86 6.83
N ASN A 489 -6.29 -15.85 7.71
CA ASN A 489 -6.60 -16.04 9.13
C ASN A 489 -7.74 -17.06 9.28
N GLU A 490 -7.52 -18.07 10.13
CA GLU A 490 -8.60 -18.97 10.55
C GLU A 490 -9.78 -18.11 10.99
N LEU A 491 -10.90 -18.32 10.31
CA LEU A 491 -12.12 -17.58 10.54
C LEU A 491 -12.60 -17.87 11.98
N GLU A 492 -12.23 -17.02 12.93
CA GLU A 492 -13.06 -16.80 14.11
C GLU A 492 -14.43 -16.34 13.62
N GLU A 493 -15.37 -17.28 13.70
CA GLU A 493 -16.82 -17.17 13.61
C GLU A 493 -17.38 -15.95 12.87
N TYR A 494 -17.51 -16.06 11.56
CA TYR A 494 -18.33 -15.18 10.73
C TYR A 494 -19.85 -15.34 10.97
N LYS A 495 -20.26 -15.81 12.15
CA LYS A 495 -21.68 -15.91 12.56
C LYS A 495 -22.13 -14.78 13.47
N SER A 496 -21.25 -13.92 13.99
CA SER A 496 -21.62 -13.01 15.07
C SER A 496 -21.08 -11.58 14.93
N GLN A 497 -21.02 -11.02 13.72
CA GLN A 497 -21.11 -9.56 13.52
C GLN A 497 -21.33 -9.24 12.03
N LYS A 498 -22.57 -8.89 11.67
CA LYS A 498 -22.87 -8.14 10.44
C LYS A 498 -22.12 -6.81 10.52
N SER A 499 -20.86 -6.78 10.12
CA SER A 499 -20.14 -5.53 9.96
C SER A 499 -20.71 -4.82 8.72
N ASP A 500 -21.35 -3.68 8.96
CA ASP A 500 -22.23 -2.91 8.06
C ASP A 500 -21.57 -2.30 6.80
N TYR A 501 -20.35 -2.73 6.43
CA TYR A 501 -19.61 -2.14 5.32
C TYR A 501 -19.14 -3.20 4.33
N LYS A 502 -19.87 -3.32 3.22
CA LYS A 502 -19.48 -4.06 2.02
C LYS A 502 -18.89 -3.07 1.00
N TYR A 503 -17.58 -3.07 0.81
CA TYR A 503 -16.88 -2.17 -0.12
C TYR A 503 -16.91 -2.70 -1.56
N ILE A 504 -16.94 -4.01 -1.75
CA ILE A 504 -17.09 -4.65 -3.05
C ILE A 504 -18.58 -4.83 -3.35
N ILE A 505 -19.33 -5.39 -2.40
CA ILE A 505 -20.72 -5.80 -2.60
C ILE A 505 -21.69 -4.73 -2.06
N VAL A 506 -21.89 -3.63 -2.79
CA VAL A 506 -22.74 -2.51 -2.34
C VAL A 506 -24.21 -2.70 -2.74
N SER A 507 -25.13 -2.73 -1.77
CA SER A 507 -26.58 -2.90 -2.01
C SER A 507 -27.37 -1.60 -2.23
N LYS A 508 -26.72 -0.44 -2.21
CA LYS A 508 -27.40 0.87 -2.37
C LYS A 508 -27.82 1.07 -3.83
N LYS A 509 -29.12 1.20 -4.07
CA LYS A 509 -29.71 1.35 -5.41
C LYS A 509 -29.11 2.50 -6.23
N ASP A 510 -28.83 3.63 -5.58
CA ASP A 510 -28.21 4.79 -6.26
C ASP A 510 -26.75 4.53 -6.63
N PHE A 511 -26.04 3.69 -5.88
CA PHE A 511 -24.66 3.30 -6.19
C PHE A 511 -24.64 2.38 -7.42
N ILE A 512 -25.58 1.44 -7.51
CA ILE A 512 -25.72 0.57 -8.69
C ILE A 512 -25.92 1.41 -9.96
N SER A 513 -26.84 2.39 -9.94
CA SER A 513 -27.12 3.20 -11.13
C SER A 513 -26.01 4.21 -11.46
N ASN A 514 -25.35 4.77 -10.45
CA ASN A 514 -24.41 5.89 -10.64
C ASN A 514 -22.94 5.45 -10.75
N GLU A 515 -22.58 4.26 -10.29
CA GLU A 515 -21.19 3.78 -10.26
C GLU A 515 -21.03 2.46 -11.03
N ILE A 516 -21.78 1.42 -10.67
CA ILE A 516 -21.61 0.08 -11.29
C ILE A 516 -22.05 0.08 -12.74
N CYS A 517 -23.25 0.59 -13.03
CA CYS A 517 -23.80 0.58 -14.38
C CYS A 517 -22.95 1.34 -15.42
N PRO A 518 -22.39 2.53 -15.11
CA PRO A 518 -21.44 3.20 -15.99
C PRO A 518 -20.19 2.37 -16.26
N VAL A 519 -19.48 1.94 -15.21
CA VAL A 519 -18.18 1.24 -15.32
C VAL A 519 -18.31 -0.13 -15.99
N MET A 520 -19.40 -0.86 -15.73
CA MET A 520 -19.59 -2.22 -16.26
C MET A 520 -20.20 -2.26 -17.67
N PHE A 521 -20.97 -1.25 -18.10
CA PHE A 521 -21.75 -1.36 -19.35
C PHE A 521 -21.58 -0.18 -20.31
N HIS A 522 -21.23 1.02 -19.84
CA HIS A 522 -21.19 2.21 -20.69
C HIS A 522 -19.75 2.64 -20.99
N GLU A 523 -18.90 2.73 -19.97
CA GLU A 523 -17.49 3.11 -20.09
C GLU A 523 -16.67 2.15 -20.98
N PRO A 524 -16.84 0.80 -20.92
CA PRO A 524 -16.14 -0.13 -21.81
C PRO A 524 -16.47 0.12 -23.28
N ILE A 525 -17.76 0.29 -23.58
CA ILE A 525 -18.24 0.56 -24.94
C ILE A 525 -17.71 1.91 -25.42
N ASN A 526 -17.80 2.96 -24.59
CA ASN A 526 -17.29 4.29 -24.91
C ASN A 526 -15.77 4.28 -25.19
N TYR A 527 -15.00 3.57 -24.37
CA TYR A 527 -13.57 3.41 -24.57
C TYR A 527 -13.26 2.74 -25.91
N LEU A 528 -13.91 1.61 -26.21
CA LEU A 528 -13.72 0.89 -27.46
C LEU A 528 -14.08 1.77 -28.67
N PHE A 529 -15.21 2.49 -28.62
CA PHE A 529 -15.58 3.45 -29.67
C PHE A 529 -14.57 4.59 -29.85
N SER A 530 -13.96 5.08 -28.77
CA SER A 530 -12.92 6.13 -28.85
C SER A 530 -11.66 5.68 -29.59
N LYS A 531 -11.46 4.36 -29.70
CA LYS A 531 -10.34 3.72 -30.39
C LYS A 531 -10.69 3.25 -31.81
N LEU A 532 -11.94 3.42 -32.25
CA LEU A 532 -12.33 3.06 -33.61
C LEU A 532 -11.94 4.16 -34.60
N ASN A 533 -11.34 3.75 -35.71
CA ASN A 533 -11.13 4.63 -36.85
C ASN A 533 -12.49 4.99 -37.47
N LYS A 534 -12.68 6.24 -37.92
CA LYS A 534 -13.93 6.67 -38.59
C LYS A 534 -14.30 5.77 -39.79
N ASN A 535 -13.29 5.27 -40.50
CA ASN A 535 -13.42 4.35 -41.62
C ASN A 535 -13.12 2.88 -41.26
N GLY A 536 -13.01 2.54 -39.98
CA GLY A 536 -12.75 1.17 -39.53
C GLY A 536 -13.85 0.19 -39.94
N ILE A 537 -13.48 -1.08 -40.09
CA ILE A 537 -14.40 -2.19 -40.40
C ILE A 537 -15.49 -2.28 -39.33
N GLU A 538 -15.15 -2.03 -38.07
CA GLU A 538 -16.02 -2.18 -36.92
C GLU A 538 -17.27 -1.31 -37.00
N ASN A 539 -17.16 -0.13 -37.62
CA ASN A 539 -18.27 0.79 -37.81
C ASN A 539 -19.35 0.26 -38.78
N LEU A 540 -19.06 -0.77 -39.58
CA LEU A 540 -20.06 -1.44 -40.40
C LEU A 540 -20.94 -2.38 -39.57
N PHE A 541 -20.40 -2.89 -38.46
CA PHE A 541 -21.09 -3.81 -37.56
C PHE A 541 -21.77 -3.11 -36.40
N ILE A 542 -21.19 -2.03 -35.85
CA ILE A 542 -21.78 -1.32 -34.71
C ILE A 542 -21.59 0.19 -34.83
N LYS A 543 -22.65 0.96 -34.58
CA LYS A 543 -22.64 2.42 -34.66
C LYS A 543 -23.27 3.07 -33.43
N LYS A 544 -22.85 4.30 -33.17
CA LYS A 544 -23.38 5.18 -32.13
C LYS A 544 -24.21 6.28 -32.80
N ILE A 545 -25.54 6.24 -32.65
CA ILE A 545 -26.48 7.15 -33.30
C ILE A 545 -27.14 8.08 -32.26
N PRO A 546 -27.21 9.40 -32.50
CA PRO A 546 -27.95 10.31 -31.64
C PRO A 546 -29.47 10.14 -31.82
N LYS A 547 -30.20 9.88 -30.75
CA LYS A 547 -31.67 9.83 -30.70
C LYS A 547 -32.20 11.02 -29.92
N LYS A 548 -32.96 11.90 -30.59
CA LYS A 548 -33.68 12.99 -29.91
C LYS A 548 -34.78 12.42 -29.01
N THR A 549 -34.80 12.85 -27.75
CA THR A 549 -35.85 12.50 -26.77
C THR A 549 -36.42 13.77 -26.16
N LYS A 550 -37.61 13.69 -25.55
CA LYS A 550 -38.27 14.82 -24.85
C LYS A 550 -37.44 15.46 -23.73
N LYS A 551 -36.31 14.83 -23.32
CA LYS A 551 -35.39 15.32 -22.27
C LYS A 551 -33.98 15.63 -22.81
N GLY A 552 -33.79 15.72 -24.13
CA GLY A 552 -32.49 15.97 -24.78
C GLY A 552 -32.06 14.87 -25.77
N VAL A 553 -30.85 14.98 -26.32
CA VAL A 553 -30.25 13.98 -27.24
C VAL A 553 -29.62 12.84 -26.43
N LYS A 554 -30.09 11.61 -26.63
CA LYS A 554 -29.49 10.40 -26.04
C LYS A 554 -28.76 9.59 -27.10
N GLN A 555 -27.59 9.06 -26.75
CA GLN A 555 -26.82 8.20 -27.65
C GLN A 555 -27.38 6.76 -27.61
N LEU A 556 -27.69 6.22 -28.79
CA LEU A 556 -28.19 4.86 -29.00
C LEU A 556 -27.09 4.06 -29.70
N TYR A 557 -26.79 2.87 -29.17
CA TYR A 557 -25.94 1.90 -29.85
C TYR A 557 -26.82 0.99 -30.69
N VAL A 558 -26.44 0.82 -31.95
CA VAL A 558 -27.12 -0.03 -32.92
C VAL A 558 -26.10 -0.96 -33.56
N SER A 559 -26.48 -2.21 -33.77
CA SER A 559 -25.57 -3.26 -34.28
C SER A 559 -26.21 -4.07 -35.40
N ALA A 560 -25.41 -4.48 -36.38
CA ALA A 560 -25.79 -5.50 -37.35
C ALA A 560 -25.97 -6.83 -36.61
N HIS A 561 -26.91 -7.65 -37.05
CA HIS A 561 -27.25 -8.89 -36.37
C HIS A 561 -26.22 -9.97 -36.69
N PHE A 562 -25.19 -10.08 -35.85
CA PHE A 562 -24.16 -11.11 -35.95
C PHE A 562 -24.00 -11.78 -34.59
N GLU A 563 -23.93 -13.10 -34.60
CA GLU A 563 -23.60 -13.86 -33.40
C GLU A 563 -22.10 -13.76 -33.09
N PRO A 564 -21.72 -13.61 -31.80
CA PRO A 564 -20.31 -13.55 -31.42
C PRO A 564 -19.47 -14.72 -31.93
N ALA A 565 -20.06 -15.92 -32.06
CA ALA A 565 -19.39 -17.13 -32.54
C ALA A 565 -18.76 -16.96 -33.94
N ILE A 566 -19.36 -16.12 -34.80
CA ILE A 566 -18.87 -15.84 -36.15
C ILE A 566 -17.54 -15.09 -36.09
N PHE A 567 -17.44 -14.10 -35.19
CA PHE A 567 -16.20 -13.34 -35.01
C PHE A 567 -15.09 -14.21 -34.44
N TYR A 568 -15.39 -15.13 -33.51
CA TYR A 568 -14.40 -16.11 -33.03
C TYR A 568 -13.92 -17.06 -34.12
N ARG A 569 -14.84 -17.55 -34.96
CA ARG A 569 -14.50 -18.39 -36.10
C ARG A 569 -13.65 -17.64 -37.12
N ALA A 570 -13.99 -16.38 -37.41
CA ALA A 570 -13.19 -15.51 -38.27
C ALA A 570 -11.78 -15.34 -37.72
N LYS A 571 -11.65 -15.05 -36.42
CA LYS A 571 -10.35 -14.87 -35.76
C LYS A 571 -9.49 -16.13 -35.88
N ARG A 572 -10.06 -17.30 -35.58
CA ARG A 572 -9.36 -18.59 -35.71
C ARG A 572 -8.93 -18.86 -37.15
N LEU A 573 -9.74 -18.51 -38.15
CA LEU A 573 -9.37 -18.67 -39.56
C LEU A 573 -8.23 -17.74 -39.97
N MET A 574 -8.22 -16.49 -39.50
CA MET A 574 -7.11 -15.55 -39.74
C MET A 574 -5.81 -16.04 -39.07
N GLU A 575 -5.88 -16.52 -37.82
CA GLU A 575 -4.72 -17.06 -37.09
C GLU A 575 -4.14 -18.33 -37.74
N LEU A 576 -4.98 -19.14 -38.39
CA LEU A 576 -4.56 -20.33 -39.14
C LEU A 576 -4.10 -20.02 -40.58
N GLY A 577 -3.98 -18.74 -40.95
CA GLY A 577 -3.56 -18.32 -42.29
C GLY A 577 -4.63 -18.51 -43.39
N LYS A 578 -5.89 -18.78 -43.02
CA LYS A 578 -7.01 -19.03 -43.95
C LYS A 578 -7.89 -17.78 -44.14
N GLN A 579 -7.27 -16.62 -44.36
CA GLN A 579 -7.97 -15.33 -44.45
C GLN A 579 -8.99 -15.27 -45.60
N GLU A 580 -8.71 -15.94 -46.71
CA GLU A 580 -9.59 -16.03 -47.88
C GLU A 580 -10.98 -16.61 -47.56
N GLN A 581 -11.09 -17.44 -46.51
CA GLN A 581 -12.35 -18.05 -46.09
C GLN A 581 -13.22 -17.13 -45.23
N VAL A 582 -12.66 -16.05 -44.70
CA VAL A 582 -13.33 -15.16 -43.75
C VAL A 582 -14.37 -14.29 -44.45
N LEU A 583 -14.01 -13.69 -45.59
CA LEU A 583 -14.90 -12.82 -46.35
C LEU A 583 -16.17 -13.55 -46.85
N PRO A 584 -16.06 -14.72 -47.54
CA PRO A 584 -17.23 -15.52 -47.93
C PRO A 584 -18.10 -15.93 -46.74
N MET A 585 -17.50 -16.21 -45.58
CA MET A 585 -18.23 -16.60 -44.37
C MET A 585 -19.16 -15.48 -43.87
N PHE A 586 -18.68 -14.24 -43.81
CA PHE A 586 -19.51 -13.09 -43.39
C PHE A 586 -20.63 -12.80 -44.39
N ILE A 587 -20.34 -12.89 -45.69
CA ILE A 587 -21.34 -12.66 -46.75
C ILE A 587 -22.45 -13.70 -46.68
N LYS A 588 -22.08 -14.99 -46.62
CA LYS A 588 -23.03 -16.11 -46.53
C LYS A 588 -23.89 -16.00 -45.27
N TYR A 589 -23.30 -15.68 -44.12
CA TYR A 589 -24.06 -15.49 -42.89
C TYR A 589 -25.10 -14.37 -43.02
N ASN A 590 -24.71 -13.22 -43.60
CA ASN A 590 -25.61 -12.09 -43.78
C ASN A 590 -26.77 -12.42 -44.73
N GLU A 591 -26.54 -13.25 -45.76
CA GLU A 591 -27.60 -13.73 -46.66
C GLU A 591 -28.55 -14.70 -45.99
N SER A 592 -28.03 -15.65 -45.22
CA SER A 592 -28.85 -16.70 -44.59
C SER A 592 -29.65 -16.21 -43.38
N PHE A 593 -29.16 -15.21 -42.63
CA PHE A 593 -29.80 -14.81 -41.36
C PHE A 593 -30.30 -13.38 -41.35
N ASN A 594 -29.53 -12.42 -41.88
CA ASN A 594 -29.88 -11.00 -41.73
C ASN A 594 -30.90 -10.52 -42.75
N LYS A 595 -30.83 -11.01 -43.99
CA LYS A 595 -31.86 -10.71 -45.01
C LYS A 595 -33.20 -11.38 -44.68
N ILE A 596 -33.18 -12.60 -44.10
CA ILE A 596 -34.40 -13.35 -43.76
C ILE A 596 -35.10 -12.77 -42.50
N ASN A 597 -34.36 -12.38 -41.47
CA ASN A 597 -34.94 -11.79 -40.25
C ASN A 597 -35.50 -10.37 -40.45
N GLN A 598 -35.12 -9.66 -41.52
CA GLN A 598 -35.64 -8.34 -41.87
C GLN A 598 -37.13 -8.37 -42.21
N GLU A 599 -37.64 -9.46 -42.79
CA GLU A 599 -39.06 -9.59 -43.13
C GLU A 599 -39.98 -9.75 -41.91
N ARG A 600 -39.41 -9.93 -40.70
CA ARG A 600 -40.18 -10.30 -39.50
C ARG A 600 -40.14 -9.31 -38.34
N THR A 601 -39.20 -8.35 -38.25
CA THR A 601 -39.18 -7.38 -37.13
C THR A 601 -38.38 -6.09 -37.40
N GLU A 602 -39.06 -4.94 -37.40
CA GLU A 602 -38.40 -3.62 -37.28
C GLU A 602 -37.91 -3.38 -35.84
N ASN A 603 -36.64 -3.66 -35.57
CA ASN A 603 -36.03 -3.40 -34.25
C ASN A 603 -35.24 -2.09 -34.26
N VAL A 604 -35.50 -1.20 -33.29
CA VAL A 604 -34.84 0.11 -33.16
C VAL A 604 -33.34 0.01 -32.83
N HIS A 605 -32.83 -1.19 -32.53
CA HIS A 605 -31.44 -1.45 -32.17
C HIS A 605 -30.57 -2.07 -33.29
N THR A 606 -31.11 -2.24 -34.50
CA THR A 606 -30.39 -2.91 -35.61
C THR A 606 -29.95 -1.95 -36.71
N ILE A 607 -28.85 -2.28 -37.40
CA ILE A 607 -28.42 -1.61 -38.65
C ILE A 607 -28.26 -2.63 -39.77
N LEU A 608 -28.42 -2.15 -41.01
CA LEU A 608 -28.12 -2.91 -42.20
C LEU A 608 -26.61 -3.07 -42.36
N PHE A 609 -26.18 -4.29 -42.64
CA PHE A 609 -24.79 -4.60 -42.95
C PHE A 609 -24.50 -4.25 -44.42
N ASP A 610 -23.52 -3.40 -44.64
CA ASP A 610 -23.10 -2.92 -45.95
C ASP A 610 -22.00 -3.83 -46.52
N LYS A 611 -22.40 -4.78 -47.37
CA LYS A 611 -21.49 -5.81 -47.91
C LYS A 611 -20.40 -5.21 -48.78
N GLU A 612 -20.75 -4.33 -49.71
CA GLU A 612 -19.81 -3.73 -50.66
C GLU A 612 -18.73 -2.91 -49.93
N LYS A 613 -19.11 -2.16 -48.88
CA LYS A 613 -18.12 -1.46 -48.05
C LYS A 613 -17.29 -2.40 -47.20
N PHE A 614 -17.84 -3.55 -46.79
CA PHE A 614 -17.09 -4.53 -46.01
C PHE A 614 -16.03 -5.21 -46.86
N GLU A 615 -16.36 -5.69 -48.06
CA GLU A 615 -15.41 -6.29 -49.01
C GLU A 615 -14.22 -5.36 -49.26
N LYS A 616 -14.48 -4.11 -49.64
CA LYS A 616 -13.44 -3.09 -49.88
C LYS A 616 -12.57 -2.81 -48.66
N ARG A 617 -13.14 -2.82 -47.45
CA ARG A 617 -12.37 -2.53 -46.22
C ARG A 617 -11.61 -3.76 -45.73
N PHE A 618 -12.13 -4.96 -45.96
CA PHE A 618 -11.51 -6.23 -45.58
C PHE A 618 -10.27 -6.52 -46.41
N GLU A 619 -10.30 -6.22 -47.72
CA GLU A 619 -9.12 -6.35 -48.59
C GLU A 619 -7.95 -5.43 -48.19
N ASN A 620 -8.27 -4.30 -47.56
CA ASN A 620 -7.29 -3.32 -47.07
C ASN A 620 -6.94 -3.48 -45.58
N ALA A 621 -7.34 -4.60 -44.95
CA ALA A 621 -7.10 -4.84 -43.53
C ALA A 621 -5.83 -5.66 -43.32
N ASP A 622 -4.79 -5.01 -42.79
CA ASP A 622 -3.49 -5.64 -42.51
C ASP A 622 -3.46 -6.41 -41.18
N ASP A 623 -4.45 -6.22 -40.29
CA ASP A 623 -4.50 -6.85 -38.96
C ASP A 623 -5.83 -7.54 -38.62
N ASN A 624 -5.82 -8.37 -37.58
CA ASN A 624 -7.01 -9.01 -37.00
C ASN A 624 -7.50 -8.31 -35.72
N ALA A 625 -6.91 -7.19 -35.32
CA ALA A 625 -7.22 -6.50 -34.06
C ALA A 625 -8.64 -5.91 -34.04
N TRP A 626 -9.21 -5.63 -35.22
CA TRP A 626 -10.61 -5.22 -35.36
C TRP A 626 -11.59 -6.32 -34.93
N LEU A 627 -11.26 -7.61 -35.07
CA LEU A 627 -12.09 -8.72 -34.60
C LEU A 627 -12.16 -8.77 -33.08
N ASP A 628 -11.03 -8.58 -32.39
CA ASP A 628 -10.99 -8.55 -30.92
C ASP A 628 -11.84 -7.41 -30.35
N ARG A 629 -11.75 -6.23 -30.97
CA ARG A 629 -12.60 -5.08 -30.64
C ARG A 629 -14.08 -5.39 -30.86
N LEU A 630 -14.44 -6.02 -31.98
CA LEU A 630 -15.83 -6.40 -32.28
C LEU A 630 -16.39 -7.44 -31.31
N ILE A 631 -15.63 -8.48 -30.98
CA ILE A 631 -16.04 -9.52 -30.03
C ILE A 631 -16.43 -8.88 -28.71
N ILE A 632 -15.55 -8.01 -28.17
CA ILE A 632 -15.78 -7.35 -26.89
C ILE A 632 -16.96 -6.36 -27.01
N LEU A 633 -17.01 -5.52 -28.04
CA LEU A 633 -18.11 -4.57 -28.27
C LEU A 633 -19.48 -5.26 -28.31
N TYR A 634 -19.59 -6.36 -29.06
CA TYR A 634 -20.84 -7.12 -29.16
C TYR A 634 -21.24 -7.74 -27.83
N GLN A 635 -20.29 -8.33 -27.10
CA GLN A 635 -20.57 -8.93 -25.80
C GLN A 635 -21.07 -7.89 -24.78
N TYR A 636 -20.40 -6.74 -24.68
CA TYR A 636 -20.85 -5.66 -23.80
C TYR A 636 -22.20 -5.06 -24.24
N ASN A 637 -22.44 -4.92 -25.55
CA ASN A 637 -23.71 -4.42 -26.06
C ASN A 637 -24.88 -5.39 -25.75
N GLN A 638 -24.67 -6.70 -25.91
CA GLN A 638 -25.65 -7.73 -25.52
C GLN A 638 -26.02 -7.64 -24.04
N GLN A 639 -25.01 -7.58 -23.16
CA GLN A 639 -25.19 -7.44 -21.71
C GLN A 639 -25.94 -6.15 -21.34
N ARG A 640 -25.64 -5.05 -22.04
CA ARG A 640 -26.37 -3.78 -21.89
C ARG A 640 -27.83 -3.87 -22.36
N ILE A 641 -28.12 -4.60 -23.43
CA ILE A 641 -29.49 -4.83 -23.91
C ILE A 641 -30.29 -5.58 -22.84
N ILE A 642 -29.75 -6.68 -22.28
CA ILE A 642 -30.38 -7.45 -21.19
C ILE A 642 -30.75 -6.52 -20.02
N LEU A 643 -29.80 -5.70 -19.57
CA LEU A 643 -30.02 -4.73 -18.50
C LEU A 643 -31.15 -3.73 -18.84
N LYS A 644 -31.13 -3.14 -20.04
CA LYS A 644 -32.09 -2.12 -20.45
C LYS A 644 -33.50 -2.68 -20.67
N THR A 645 -33.61 -3.92 -21.13
CA THR A 645 -34.88 -4.63 -21.27
C THR A 645 -35.52 -4.85 -19.91
N ALA A 646 -34.78 -5.37 -18.92
CA ALA A 646 -35.30 -5.55 -17.56
C ALA A 646 -35.66 -4.21 -16.87
N GLU A 647 -34.87 -3.15 -17.05
CA GLU A 647 -35.22 -1.81 -16.57
C GLU A 647 -36.56 -1.31 -17.16
N LYS A 648 -36.82 -1.60 -18.44
CA LYS A 648 -38.06 -1.22 -19.13
C LYS A 648 -39.24 -2.02 -18.59
N GLU A 649 -39.09 -3.34 -18.47
CA GLU A 649 -40.10 -4.25 -17.93
C GLU A 649 -40.52 -3.86 -16.52
N LYS A 650 -39.57 -3.54 -15.63
CA LYS A 650 -39.84 -3.03 -14.27
C LYS A 650 -40.61 -1.71 -14.28
N LYS A 651 -40.28 -0.79 -15.19
CA LYS A 651 -41.00 0.49 -15.33
C LYS A 651 -42.43 0.29 -15.84
N THR A 652 -42.64 -0.64 -16.78
CA THR A 652 -43.99 -0.99 -17.26
C THR A 652 -44.82 -1.73 -16.22
N GLY A 653 -44.21 -2.66 -15.46
CA GLY A 653 -44.86 -3.34 -14.34
C GLY A 653 -45.32 -2.37 -13.26
N LYS A 654 -44.45 -1.43 -12.83
CA LYS A 654 -44.82 -0.35 -11.89
C LYS A 654 -45.91 0.57 -12.42
N LYS A 655 -45.96 0.84 -13.73
CA LYS A 655 -47.06 1.62 -14.34
C LYS A 655 -48.38 0.85 -14.37
N LYS A 656 -48.35 -0.47 -14.58
CA LYS A 656 -49.55 -1.33 -14.52
C LYS A 656 -50.09 -1.41 -13.09
N ILE A 657 -49.24 -1.60 -12.09
CA ILE A 657 -49.62 -1.63 -10.66
C ILE A 657 -50.21 -0.28 -10.21
N LYS A 658 -49.57 0.84 -10.56
CA LYS A 658 -50.15 2.18 -10.26
C LYS A 658 -51.49 2.42 -10.96
N LYS A 659 -51.69 1.88 -12.17
CA LYS A 659 -52.99 1.96 -12.87
C LYS A 659 -54.06 1.09 -12.18
N SER A 660 -53.72 -0.11 -11.71
CA SER A 660 -54.67 -0.98 -10.99
C SER A 660 -55.03 -0.43 -9.61
N GLU A 661 -54.08 0.13 -8.86
CA GLU A 661 -54.35 0.81 -7.58
C GLU A 661 -55.23 2.06 -7.76
N ASN A 662 -54.98 2.85 -8.82
CA ASN A 662 -55.84 4.00 -9.13
C ASN A 662 -57.24 3.57 -9.60
N MET A 663 -57.38 2.46 -10.34
CA MET A 663 -58.70 1.90 -10.69
C MET A 663 -59.44 1.33 -9.47
N GLN A 664 -58.75 0.74 -8.50
CA GLN A 664 -59.35 0.29 -7.24
C GLN A 664 -59.79 1.47 -6.36
N LYS A 665 -58.99 2.54 -6.28
CA LYS A 665 -59.39 3.79 -5.59
C LYS A 665 -60.59 4.46 -6.27
N SER A 666 -60.64 4.51 -7.61
CA SER A 666 -61.80 5.05 -8.33
C SER A 666 -63.06 4.19 -8.20
N LYS A 667 -62.93 2.86 -8.00
CA LYS A 667 -64.07 1.97 -7.73
C LYS A 667 -64.59 2.11 -6.30
N LYS A 668 -63.72 2.39 -5.32
CA LYS A 668 -64.14 2.72 -3.94
C LYS A 668 -64.91 4.05 -3.87
N ASN A 669 -64.45 5.08 -4.59
CA ASN A 669 -65.12 6.39 -4.61
C ASN A 669 -66.44 6.43 -5.43
N LYS A 670 -66.78 5.36 -6.17
CA LYS A 670 -68.08 5.23 -6.87
C LYS A 670 -69.10 4.37 -6.12
N ARG A 671 -68.73 3.85 -4.94
CA ARG A 671 -69.60 3.06 -4.05
C ARG A 671 -69.93 3.77 -2.73
N CYS A 672 -69.56 5.05 -2.61
CA CYS A 672 -70.05 5.95 -1.57
C CYS A 672 -71.07 6.90 -2.17
#